data_AF-A0A6J2W841-F1
#
_entry.id   AF-A0A6J2W841-F1
#
_cell.length_a   1.000
_cell.length_b   1.000
_cell.length_c   1.000
_cell.angle_alpha   90.00
_cell.angle_beta   90.00
_cell.angle_gamma   90.00
#
_symmetry.space_group_name_H-M   'P 1'
#
loop_
_entity.id
_entity.type
_entity.pdbx_description
1 polymer ?
#
loop_
_entity_poly.entity_id
_entity_poly.type
_entity_poly.pdbx_seq_one_letter_code
_entity_poly.pdbx_strand_id
1 'polypeptide(L)'
;MAYGLLLLFVLLGQGLAFQSTPGFTSGKSHTSITEEAVLREAVESCKAVALAEGKAFTPPVDLTAEKVLGACMKALEDRMDVSAVKFRELLDEIITANTEVDDNFYSSAPHHFHNEAFIQGRDLITKEVISIKASLQKNEMKMARRTLGAVSHILQDFYSHSDWIELGNTKPYASLLRADLPLENIADVGTPTCTKCREPDCKDLILPNILKTHTLTSGYNPAIGSSIPRDKCFHGDSFGPGINKDDPATSLAPGEPDPHDLAAKLATEATVDLLRNIRNTAGDLRFLKMLGISRSSVLCFVIDTTKSMTDDIAEVRRLTSKTIDDRRGTSDEPSLYILALFNDPDVGPVKSTTDADEFKKMIAAVAVYGDKNFDLPEKSLSGLQLALTTAPPSSEIFLFTDAPAKDTELEGAVRSLISSTKSRVSFLLTNILSRRKRRSVVSNRDNILYEKLAKLSGGLAIEVSKSTLPLATTVIMDTVSSSLVNLFQVSVDPGRDKTFSFLVDPSVHNVSIYIIGFSASFTLKSPTGVSQESRVKSGPLGKISAVGNLHIAHLTQQTGTWQISIRSTRPYNIRVIGHSVLDFLYKFIRYFKGLHPGFVEIEGRPSAELSVVDATGSSTLRPSMRELDRGTFFAFFPTLPDGPFTLQLRGKSDGHSFQRESTNQIQASQISIQVQRILILHPGVPLSVPFKVTASGNVGKVKIQVRATQNFVASFTPSSVTLAAGGSATSTLNLLAPPSTPSGSACTITIVAESTGTGQSNYAIVHTTVMSMITDLKPPTCVELHRSPKCPIWEISLAMSDGDGTGIEKIFHRGADGNITSTVTDTQTLVTFSASCCEESVEFVAVDRVGNAGTCSFAISTPPKST
;
A
#
# COMPACT_ATOMS: atom_id res chain seq x y z
N MET A 1 -15.86 -15.38 49.14
CA MET A 1 -16.34 -16.51 48.32
C MET A 1 -16.14 -16.13 46.87
N ALA A 2 -15.24 -16.84 46.20
CA ALA A 2 -14.85 -16.62 44.83
C ALA A 2 -15.94 -17.15 43.89
N TYR A 3 -16.39 -16.33 42.94
CA TYR A 3 -17.03 -16.80 41.73
C TYR A 3 -16.13 -16.42 40.57
N GLY A 4 -15.37 -17.41 40.09
CA GLY A 4 -14.60 -17.30 38.86
C GLY A 4 -15.56 -17.29 37.67
N LEU A 5 -15.46 -16.25 36.85
CA LEU A 5 -15.97 -16.30 35.48
C LEU A 5 -15.00 -17.15 34.66
N LEU A 6 -15.30 -18.44 34.56
CA LEU A 6 -14.82 -19.29 33.48
C LEU A 6 -15.50 -18.79 32.19
N LEU A 7 -14.78 -18.03 31.38
CA LEU A 7 -15.13 -17.83 29.97
C LEU A 7 -14.82 -19.15 29.25
N LEU A 8 -15.81 -20.04 29.25
CA LEU A 8 -15.83 -21.21 28.37
C LEU A 8 -15.78 -20.71 26.92
N PHE A 9 -14.67 -21.00 26.25
CA PHE A 9 -14.62 -21.14 24.80
C PHE A 9 -15.61 -22.24 24.40
N VAL A 10 -16.86 -21.87 24.13
CA VAL A 10 -17.79 -22.74 23.43
C VAL A 10 -17.50 -22.58 21.95
N LEU A 11 -16.80 -23.58 21.42
CA LEU A 11 -16.83 -23.98 20.02
C LEU A 11 -18.30 -24.07 19.57
N LEU A 12 -18.76 -23.08 18.79
CA LEU A 12 -19.95 -23.20 17.97
C LEU A 12 -19.49 -23.28 16.53
N GLY A 13 -19.53 -24.49 15.98
CA GLY A 13 -19.53 -24.71 14.54
C GLY A 13 -20.83 -24.16 13.97
N GLN A 14 -20.74 -23.04 13.27
CA GLN A 14 -21.75 -22.51 12.35
C GLN A 14 -20.97 -21.82 11.23
N GLY A 15 -21.38 -22.07 9.98
CA GLY A 15 -20.64 -21.70 8.76
C GLY A 15 -20.15 -20.26 8.77
N LEU A 16 -18.85 -20.11 8.51
CA LEU A 16 -18.12 -18.86 8.46
C LEU A 16 -17.62 -18.71 7.02
N ALA A 17 -18.28 -17.85 6.25
CA ALA A 17 -17.90 -17.56 4.86
C ALA A 17 -16.40 -17.23 4.75
N PHE A 18 -15.80 -17.55 3.59
CA PHE A 18 -14.43 -17.22 3.17
C PHE A 18 -13.70 -16.24 4.11
N GLN A 19 -13.04 -16.81 5.12
CA GLN A 19 -12.30 -16.01 6.06
C GLN A 19 -11.20 -15.20 5.35
N SER A 20 -11.17 -13.89 5.63
CA SER A 20 -9.98 -13.04 5.51
C SER A 20 -8.91 -13.38 6.56
N THR A 21 -9.09 -14.47 7.32
CA THR A 21 -8.03 -15.11 8.11
C THR A 21 -7.58 -16.41 7.47
N PRO A 22 -6.28 -16.61 7.24
CA PRO A 22 -5.74 -17.94 7.01
C PRO A 22 -5.98 -18.78 8.28
N GLY A 23 -6.76 -19.86 8.19
CA GLY A 23 -6.72 -20.90 9.21
C GLY A 23 -8.01 -21.45 9.82
N PHE A 24 -9.21 -21.29 9.23
CA PHE A 24 -10.37 -22.11 9.63
C PHE A 24 -11.15 -22.83 8.53
N THR A 25 -10.81 -22.66 7.24
CA THR A 25 -11.37 -23.51 6.16
C THR A 25 -10.23 -24.04 5.29
N SER A 26 -10.40 -25.25 4.73
CA SER A 26 -9.43 -25.90 3.84
C SER A 26 -9.50 -25.40 2.38
N GLY A 27 -10.29 -24.35 2.11
CA GLY A 27 -10.57 -23.81 0.78
C GLY A 27 -9.78 -22.53 0.43
N LYS A 28 -9.83 -22.10 -0.84
CA LYS A 28 -9.08 -20.92 -1.34
C LYS A 28 -9.87 -19.62 -1.21
N SER A 29 -9.50 -18.75 -0.26
CA SER A 29 -10.08 -17.40 -0.08
C SER A 29 -9.75 -16.40 -1.20
N HIS A 30 -10.53 -15.32 -1.32
CA HIS A 30 -10.19 -14.15 -2.17
C HIS A 30 -8.79 -13.59 -1.91
N THR A 31 -8.33 -13.64 -0.66
CA THR A 31 -6.97 -13.22 -0.31
C THR A 31 -5.92 -14.12 -0.98
N SER A 32 -6.11 -15.43 -0.94
CA SER A 32 -5.22 -16.41 -1.58
C SER A 32 -5.27 -16.36 -3.11
N ILE A 33 -6.47 -16.20 -3.68
CA ILE A 33 -6.70 -16.07 -5.13
C ILE A 33 -5.97 -14.82 -5.65
N THR A 34 -6.14 -13.69 -4.97
CA THR A 34 -5.51 -12.42 -5.33
C THR A 34 -3.99 -12.48 -5.18
N GLU A 35 -3.47 -13.03 -4.07
CA GLU A 35 -2.03 -13.21 -3.87
C GLU A 35 -1.42 -14.06 -5.00
N GLU A 36 -2.04 -15.22 -5.29
CA GLU A 36 -1.57 -16.14 -6.32
C GLU A 36 -1.56 -15.50 -7.71
N ALA A 37 -2.64 -14.80 -8.09
CA ALA A 37 -2.74 -14.14 -9.38
C ALA A 37 -1.68 -13.02 -9.54
N VAL A 38 -1.48 -12.21 -8.51
CA VAL A 38 -0.46 -11.13 -8.52
C VAL A 38 0.94 -11.71 -8.64
N LEU A 39 1.27 -12.76 -7.88
CA LEU A 39 2.59 -13.39 -7.94
C LEU A 39 2.87 -14.05 -9.31
N ARG A 40 1.85 -14.66 -9.94
CA ARG A 40 1.98 -15.23 -11.29
C ARG A 40 2.31 -14.15 -12.33
N GLU A 41 1.55 -13.06 -12.37
CA GLU A 41 1.81 -11.99 -13.35
C GLU A 41 3.06 -11.17 -13.03
N ALA A 42 3.48 -11.08 -11.76
CA ALA A 42 4.78 -10.54 -11.39
C ALA A 42 5.94 -11.33 -12.03
N VAL A 43 5.90 -12.67 -11.94
CA VAL A 43 6.90 -13.56 -12.56
C VAL A 43 6.96 -13.35 -14.07
N GLU A 44 5.81 -13.34 -14.75
CA GLU A 44 5.77 -13.13 -16.20
C GLU A 44 6.26 -11.73 -16.61
N SER A 45 6.01 -10.71 -15.79
CA SER A 45 6.51 -9.36 -16.01
C SER A 45 8.02 -9.26 -15.80
N CYS A 46 8.57 -9.89 -14.76
CA CYS A 46 10.02 -9.92 -14.54
C CYS A 46 10.75 -10.70 -15.65
N LYS A 47 10.18 -11.84 -16.07
CA LYS A 47 10.69 -12.63 -17.19
C LYS A 47 10.76 -11.81 -18.48
N ALA A 48 9.68 -11.08 -18.80
CA ALA A 48 9.63 -10.24 -20.00
C ALA A 48 10.71 -9.14 -19.98
N VAL A 49 10.88 -8.44 -18.86
CA VAL A 49 11.93 -7.40 -18.74
C VAL A 49 13.33 -8.00 -18.84
N ALA A 50 13.59 -9.12 -18.14
CA ALA A 50 14.90 -9.78 -18.19
C ALA A 50 15.27 -10.20 -19.62
N LEU A 51 14.34 -10.83 -20.35
CA LEU A 51 14.57 -11.26 -21.73
C LEU A 51 14.81 -10.07 -22.67
N ALA A 52 14.05 -8.99 -22.53
CA ALA A 52 14.25 -7.76 -23.30
C ALA A 52 15.64 -7.12 -23.05
N GLU A 53 16.24 -7.36 -21.88
CA GLU A 53 17.62 -6.94 -21.55
C GLU A 53 18.69 -8.00 -21.93
N GLY A 54 18.31 -9.09 -22.60
CA GLY A 54 19.21 -10.18 -22.96
C GLY A 54 19.66 -11.05 -21.78
N LYS A 55 18.94 -11.00 -20.66
CA LYS A 55 19.26 -11.75 -19.43
C LYS A 55 18.38 -13.00 -19.30
N ALA A 56 18.94 -14.05 -18.72
CA ALA A 56 18.18 -15.26 -18.39
C ALA A 56 17.30 -15.02 -17.15
N PHE A 57 16.11 -15.63 -17.14
CA PHE A 57 15.21 -15.61 -15.99
C PHE A 57 14.85 -17.05 -15.58
N THR A 58 15.01 -17.36 -14.30
CA THR A 58 14.59 -18.65 -13.72
C THR A 58 13.44 -18.41 -12.76
N PRO A 59 12.20 -18.87 -13.07
CA PRO A 59 11.08 -18.72 -12.15
C PRO A 59 11.32 -19.53 -10.87
N PRO A 60 10.87 -19.05 -9.70
CA PRO A 60 10.92 -19.83 -8.48
C PRO A 60 9.95 -21.02 -8.54
N VAL A 61 10.30 -22.13 -7.88
CA VAL A 61 9.46 -23.34 -7.82
C VAL A 61 8.16 -23.06 -7.07
N ASP A 62 8.24 -22.37 -5.93
CA ASP A 62 7.08 -21.94 -5.16
C ASP A 62 6.91 -20.42 -5.28
N LEU A 63 5.68 -19.98 -5.54
CA LEU A 63 5.33 -18.57 -5.63
C LEU A 63 5.05 -18.03 -4.22
N THR A 64 6.07 -17.47 -3.58
CA THR A 64 5.94 -16.60 -2.40
C THR A 64 6.48 -15.20 -2.72
N ALA A 65 6.05 -14.18 -1.96
CA ALA A 65 6.50 -12.81 -2.18
C ALA A 65 8.05 -12.70 -2.14
N GLU A 66 8.69 -13.38 -1.19
CA GLU A 66 10.14 -13.41 -1.00
C GLU A 66 10.85 -14.09 -2.17
N LYS A 67 10.36 -15.26 -2.60
CA LYS A 67 10.97 -16.03 -3.69
C LYS A 67 10.80 -15.34 -5.04
N VAL A 68 9.62 -14.77 -5.30
CA VAL A 68 9.34 -13.99 -6.52
C VAL A 68 10.20 -12.73 -6.55
N LEU A 69 10.26 -11.96 -5.47
CA LEU A 69 11.12 -10.77 -5.41
C LEU A 69 12.59 -11.16 -5.61
N GLY A 70 13.07 -12.21 -4.94
CA GLY A 70 14.45 -12.69 -5.11
C GLY A 70 14.78 -13.09 -6.54
N ALA A 71 13.88 -13.82 -7.22
CA ALA A 71 14.06 -14.19 -8.63
C ALA A 71 14.07 -12.96 -9.55
N CYS A 72 13.15 -12.02 -9.34
CA CYS A 72 13.10 -10.75 -10.09
C CYS A 72 14.36 -9.91 -9.87
N MET A 73 14.77 -9.67 -8.62
CA MET A 73 15.95 -8.84 -8.32
C MET A 73 17.24 -9.47 -8.82
N LYS A 74 17.35 -10.81 -8.76
CA LYS A 74 18.50 -11.52 -9.34
C LYS A 74 18.57 -11.33 -10.85
N ALA A 75 17.45 -11.48 -11.56
CA ALA A 75 17.44 -11.38 -13.02
C ALA A 75 17.58 -9.93 -13.51
N LEU A 76 16.92 -8.97 -12.85
CA LEU A 76 16.87 -7.59 -13.31
C LEU A 76 18.10 -6.79 -12.85
N GLU A 77 18.62 -7.08 -11.66
CA GLU A 77 19.63 -6.24 -11.03
C GLU A 77 20.92 -6.97 -10.63
N ASP A 78 20.98 -8.30 -10.79
CA ASP A 78 22.06 -9.17 -10.29
C ASP A 78 22.23 -9.08 -8.75
N ARG A 79 21.10 -9.02 -8.02
CA ARG A 79 21.06 -8.83 -6.55
C ARG A 79 20.26 -9.91 -5.84
N MET A 80 20.66 -10.24 -4.62
CA MET A 80 20.03 -11.30 -3.80
C MET A 80 19.67 -10.88 -2.36
N ASP A 81 20.04 -9.68 -1.93
CA ASP A 81 19.96 -9.18 -0.54
C ASP A 81 18.88 -8.10 -0.35
N VAL A 82 17.76 -8.19 -1.09
CA VAL A 82 16.65 -7.24 -0.98
C VAL A 82 15.58 -7.77 -0.02
N SER A 83 15.22 -6.96 0.98
CA SER A 83 14.11 -7.29 1.87
C SER A 83 12.78 -7.29 1.13
N ALA A 84 11.99 -8.36 1.30
CA ALA A 84 10.66 -8.49 0.72
C ALA A 84 9.58 -7.70 1.45
N VAL A 85 9.91 -7.08 2.59
CA VAL A 85 8.96 -6.34 3.43
C VAL A 85 8.21 -5.28 2.63
N LYS A 86 8.89 -4.52 1.77
CA LYS A 86 8.20 -3.49 0.98
C LYS A 86 7.24 -4.07 -0.04
N PHE A 87 7.64 -5.15 -0.72
CA PHE A 87 6.79 -5.85 -1.67
C PHE A 87 5.55 -6.44 -0.97
N ARG A 88 5.75 -7.06 0.21
CA ARG A 88 4.66 -7.57 1.05
C ARG A 88 3.70 -6.47 1.49
N GLU A 89 4.20 -5.32 1.94
CA GLU A 89 3.36 -4.18 2.36
C GLU A 89 2.43 -3.70 1.23
N LEU A 90 2.95 -3.67 -0.01
CA LEU A 90 2.19 -3.22 -1.18
C LEU A 90 1.26 -4.30 -1.74
N LEU A 91 1.63 -5.57 -1.62
CA LEU A 91 0.76 -6.72 -1.91
C LEU A 91 -0.42 -6.77 -0.94
N ASP A 92 -0.15 -6.60 0.35
CA ASP A 92 -1.17 -6.52 1.40
C ASP A 92 -2.13 -5.34 1.18
N GLU A 93 -1.68 -4.25 0.55
CA GLU A 93 -2.57 -3.13 0.17
C GLU A 93 -3.61 -3.56 -0.89
N ILE A 94 -3.22 -4.37 -1.87
CA ILE A 94 -4.14 -4.94 -2.88
C ILE A 94 -5.10 -5.92 -2.21
N ILE A 95 -4.58 -6.83 -1.38
CA ILE A 95 -5.37 -7.84 -0.67
C ILE A 95 -6.37 -7.19 0.30
N THR A 96 -5.94 -6.20 1.07
CA THR A 96 -6.83 -5.46 1.98
C THR A 96 -7.95 -4.77 1.20
N ALA A 97 -7.65 -4.12 0.08
CA ALA A 97 -8.66 -3.47 -0.74
C ALA A 97 -9.67 -4.45 -1.38
N ASN A 98 -9.27 -5.69 -1.66
CA ASN A 98 -10.19 -6.76 -2.04
C ASN A 98 -11.16 -7.05 -0.89
N THR A 99 -10.64 -7.35 0.30
CA THR A 99 -11.47 -7.71 1.48
C THR A 99 -12.36 -6.56 1.97
N GLU A 100 -12.00 -5.32 1.68
CA GLU A 100 -12.77 -4.13 2.07
C GLU A 100 -14.09 -4.00 1.29
N VAL A 101 -14.26 -4.70 0.17
CA VAL A 101 -15.51 -4.66 -0.61
C VAL A 101 -16.67 -5.24 0.18
N ASP A 102 -16.45 -6.33 0.93
CA ASP A 102 -17.45 -6.96 1.82
C ASP A 102 -18.01 -6.01 2.89
N ASP A 103 -17.17 -5.14 3.45
CA ASP A 103 -17.57 -4.18 4.50
C ASP A 103 -18.16 -2.90 3.89
N ASN A 104 -17.54 -2.36 2.82
CA ASN A 104 -17.94 -1.09 2.22
C ASN A 104 -19.17 -1.20 1.30
N PHE A 105 -19.33 -2.34 0.63
CA PHE A 105 -20.37 -2.59 -0.36
C PHE A 105 -21.26 -3.76 0.01
N TYR A 106 -21.32 -4.08 1.31
CA TYR A 106 -22.12 -5.14 1.92
C TYR A 106 -23.50 -5.40 1.28
N SER A 107 -24.27 -4.34 1.01
CA SER A 107 -25.64 -4.45 0.47
C SER A 107 -25.72 -4.25 -1.05
N SER A 108 -24.59 -4.17 -1.74
CA SER A 108 -24.50 -3.86 -3.17
C SER A 108 -24.52 -5.14 -4.00
N ALA A 109 -25.71 -5.48 -4.50
CA ALA A 109 -25.85 -6.64 -5.38
C ALA A 109 -24.93 -6.63 -6.62
N PRO A 110 -24.65 -5.48 -7.28
CA PRO A 110 -23.69 -5.44 -8.40
C PRO A 110 -22.23 -5.73 -8.02
N HIS A 111 -21.79 -5.45 -6.78
CA HIS A 111 -20.42 -5.75 -6.35
C HIS A 111 -20.25 -7.24 -6.03
N HIS A 112 -21.32 -7.87 -5.56
CA HIS A 112 -21.28 -9.25 -5.07
C HIS A 112 -22.05 -10.25 -5.95
N PHE A 113 -22.66 -9.82 -7.04
CA PHE A 113 -23.55 -10.65 -7.87
C PHE A 113 -24.68 -11.36 -7.09
N HIS A 114 -25.14 -10.76 -5.97
CA HIS A 114 -26.24 -11.26 -5.13
C HIS A 114 -27.64 -11.16 -5.77
N ASN A 115 -27.69 -10.91 -7.08
CA ASN A 115 -28.82 -11.05 -8.00
C ASN A 115 -28.30 -10.95 -9.45
N GLU A 116 -29.20 -11.00 -10.43
CA GLU A 116 -28.89 -10.96 -11.88
C GLU A 116 -28.42 -9.59 -12.39
N ALA A 117 -27.89 -8.71 -11.52
CA ALA A 117 -27.31 -7.41 -11.90
C ALA A 117 -25.94 -7.55 -12.60
N PHE A 118 -25.81 -8.53 -13.51
CA PHE A 118 -24.57 -8.84 -14.21
C PHE A 118 -24.05 -7.68 -15.06
N ILE A 119 -24.97 -6.94 -15.70
CA ILE A 119 -24.61 -5.77 -16.51
C ILE A 119 -24.01 -4.69 -15.61
N GLN A 120 -24.67 -4.38 -14.49
CA GLN A 120 -24.18 -3.39 -13.54
C GLN A 120 -22.84 -3.81 -12.92
N GLY A 121 -22.67 -5.09 -12.60
CA GLY A 121 -21.39 -5.64 -12.13
C GLY A 121 -20.27 -5.49 -13.16
N ARG A 122 -20.52 -5.83 -14.42
CA ARG A 122 -19.56 -5.60 -15.54
C ARG A 122 -19.25 -4.12 -15.73
N ASP A 123 -20.23 -3.24 -15.61
CA ASP A 123 -20.04 -1.80 -15.76
C ASP A 123 -19.12 -1.24 -14.65
N LEU A 124 -19.25 -1.76 -13.42
CA LEU A 124 -18.31 -1.46 -12.33
C LEU A 124 -16.90 -1.93 -12.66
N ILE A 125 -16.73 -3.20 -13.07
CA ILE A 125 -15.43 -3.75 -13.45
C ILE A 125 -14.77 -2.90 -14.55
N THR A 126 -15.52 -2.58 -15.60
CA THR A 126 -15.04 -1.77 -16.72
C THR A 126 -14.58 -0.39 -16.27
N LYS A 127 -15.40 0.30 -15.47
CA LYS A 127 -15.09 1.63 -14.94
C LYS A 127 -13.83 1.62 -14.08
N GLU A 128 -13.68 0.61 -13.23
CA GLU A 128 -12.55 0.49 -12.31
C GLU A 128 -11.25 0.12 -13.03
N VAL A 129 -11.28 -0.76 -14.02
CA VAL A 129 -10.11 -1.08 -14.87
C VAL A 129 -9.58 0.18 -15.57
N ILE A 130 -10.45 1.03 -16.08
CA ILE A 130 -10.03 2.27 -16.73
C ILE A 130 -9.44 3.25 -15.69
N SER A 131 -10.04 3.34 -14.50
CA SER A 131 -9.48 4.11 -13.38
C SER A 131 -8.06 3.65 -13.02
N ILE A 132 -7.80 2.35 -12.96
CA ILE A 132 -6.46 1.80 -12.69
C ILE A 132 -5.47 2.28 -13.76
N LYS A 133 -5.81 2.14 -15.04
CA LYS A 133 -4.96 2.53 -16.17
C LYS A 133 -4.64 4.02 -16.14
N ALA A 134 -5.64 4.87 -15.91
CA ALA A 134 -5.47 6.31 -15.78
C ALA A 134 -4.56 6.68 -14.58
N SER A 135 -4.75 6.02 -13.43
CA SER A 135 -3.88 6.19 -12.27
C SER A 135 -2.43 5.82 -12.58
N LEU A 136 -2.20 4.71 -13.30
CA LEU A 136 -0.86 4.30 -13.71
C LEU A 136 -0.20 5.31 -14.67
N GLN A 137 -0.94 5.88 -15.61
CA GLN A 137 -0.43 6.95 -16.49
C GLN A 137 0.01 8.19 -15.70
N LYS A 138 -0.66 8.50 -14.58
CA LYS A 138 -0.30 9.61 -13.67
C LYS A 138 0.70 9.23 -12.58
N ASN A 139 1.21 7.99 -12.57
CA ASN A 139 2.04 7.42 -11.49
C ASN A 139 1.36 7.37 -10.11
N GLU A 140 0.03 7.37 -10.05
CA GLU A 140 -0.77 7.24 -8.84
C GLU A 140 -0.88 5.77 -8.39
N MET A 141 0.26 5.19 -7.98
CA MET A 141 0.40 3.75 -7.75
C MET A 141 -0.51 3.21 -6.63
N LYS A 142 -0.75 4.02 -5.59
CA LYS A 142 -1.62 3.64 -4.46
C LYS A 142 -3.07 3.48 -4.90
N MET A 143 -3.57 4.41 -5.68
CA MET A 143 -4.92 4.31 -6.24
C MET A 143 -5.04 3.08 -7.13
N ALA A 144 -4.08 2.87 -8.02
CA ALA A 144 -4.05 1.71 -8.91
C ALA A 144 -4.14 0.39 -8.14
N ARG A 145 -3.33 0.22 -7.08
CA ARG A 145 -3.36 -0.99 -6.24
C ARG A 145 -4.67 -1.20 -5.50
N ARG A 146 -5.23 -0.15 -4.90
CA ARG A 146 -6.49 -0.29 -4.15
C ARG A 146 -7.69 -0.56 -5.07
N THR A 147 -7.77 0.13 -6.20
CA THR A 147 -8.82 -0.18 -7.21
C THR A 147 -8.64 -1.57 -7.80
N LEU A 148 -7.40 -2.02 -8.03
CA LEU A 148 -7.12 -3.39 -8.44
C LEU A 148 -7.64 -4.42 -7.44
N GLY A 149 -7.43 -4.20 -6.13
CA GLY A 149 -7.99 -5.06 -5.09
C GLY A 149 -9.51 -5.11 -5.13
N ALA A 150 -10.17 -3.94 -5.17
CA ALA A 150 -11.62 -3.84 -5.21
C ALA A 150 -12.25 -4.52 -6.44
N VAL A 151 -11.72 -4.26 -7.64
CA VAL A 151 -12.25 -4.87 -8.87
C VAL A 151 -11.99 -6.38 -8.92
N SER A 152 -10.88 -6.85 -8.31
CA SER A 152 -10.59 -8.29 -8.22
C SER A 152 -11.64 -9.00 -7.38
N HIS A 153 -12.13 -8.37 -6.31
CA HIS A 153 -13.20 -8.92 -5.48
C HIS A 153 -14.48 -9.11 -6.29
N ILE A 154 -14.94 -8.06 -6.98
CA ILE A 154 -16.13 -8.13 -7.84
C ILE A 154 -15.98 -9.27 -8.86
N LEU A 155 -14.85 -9.34 -9.54
CA LEU A 155 -14.58 -10.40 -10.52
C LEU A 155 -14.59 -11.81 -9.91
N GLN A 156 -14.14 -11.97 -8.67
CA GLN A 156 -14.09 -13.25 -7.96
C GLN A 156 -15.49 -13.70 -7.52
N ASP A 157 -16.31 -12.79 -6.97
CA ASP A 157 -17.70 -13.05 -6.55
C ASP A 157 -18.58 -13.56 -7.70
N PHE A 158 -18.30 -13.14 -8.94
CA PHE A 158 -19.02 -13.69 -10.09
C PHE A 158 -18.94 -15.22 -10.12
N TYR A 159 -17.76 -15.81 -9.89
CA TYR A 159 -17.58 -17.26 -10.00
C TYR A 159 -18.14 -18.02 -8.81
N SER A 160 -18.18 -17.40 -7.62
CA SER A 160 -18.77 -18.01 -6.43
C SER A 160 -20.30 -17.91 -6.40
N HIS A 161 -20.87 -16.82 -6.93
CA HIS A 161 -22.30 -16.51 -6.75
C HIS A 161 -23.16 -16.68 -8.03
N SER A 162 -22.55 -16.93 -9.20
CA SER A 162 -23.28 -17.28 -10.44
C SER A 162 -23.29 -18.79 -10.69
N ASP A 163 -24.12 -19.21 -11.64
CA ASP A 163 -24.17 -20.58 -12.13
C ASP A 163 -23.08 -20.94 -13.16
N TRP A 164 -22.04 -20.11 -13.31
CA TRP A 164 -21.02 -20.28 -14.35
C TRP A 164 -20.37 -21.67 -14.37
N ILE A 165 -20.17 -22.26 -13.19
CA ILE A 165 -19.59 -23.61 -13.02
C ILE A 165 -20.60 -24.69 -13.41
N GLU A 166 -21.86 -24.55 -12.99
CA GLU A 166 -22.96 -25.49 -13.24
C GLU A 166 -23.35 -25.52 -14.72
N LEU A 167 -23.16 -24.41 -15.44
CA LEU A 167 -23.28 -24.33 -16.89
C LEU A 167 -22.17 -25.12 -17.63
N GLY A 168 -21.21 -25.72 -16.91
CA GLY A 168 -20.14 -26.53 -17.47
C GLY A 168 -18.97 -25.72 -18.04
N ASN A 169 -18.88 -24.43 -17.73
CA ASN A 169 -17.78 -23.60 -18.23
C ASN A 169 -16.48 -23.91 -17.50
N THR A 170 -15.40 -24.06 -18.26
CA THR A 170 -14.06 -24.37 -17.73
C THR A 170 -13.04 -23.27 -18.03
N LYS A 171 -13.50 -22.08 -18.42
CA LYS A 171 -12.66 -20.91 -18.74
C LYS A 171 -13.26 -19.64 -18.13
N PRO A 172 -12.44 -18.61 -17.88
CA PRO A 172 -12.92 -17.30 -17.50
C PRO A 172 -13.94 -16.72 -18.48
N TYR A 173 -14.94 -15.99 -17.98
CA TYR A 173 -15.92 -15.32 -18.82
C TYR A 173 -15.35 -14.00 -19.37
N ALA A 174 -14.83 -14.05 -20.60
CA ALA A 174 -14.17 -12.90 -21.23
C ALA A 174 -15.05 -11.63 -21.26
N SER A 175 -16.38 -11.76 -21.40
CA SER A 175 -17.32 -10.62 -21.43
C SER A 175 -17.36 -9.79 -20.14
N LEU A 176 -16.83 -10.29 -19.01
CA LEU A 176 -16.70 -9.50 -17.79
C LEU A 176 -15.58 -8.45 -17.87
N LEU A 177 -14.50 -8.75 -18.61
CA LEU A 177 -13.35 -7.85 -18.78
C LEU A 177 -13.37 -7.09 -20.11
N ARG A 178 -14.24 -7.49 -21.04
CA ARG A 178 -14.35 -6.96 -22.40
C ARG A 178 -15.74 -6.38 -22.62
N ALA A 179 -15.89 -5.08 -22.38
CA ALA A 179 -17.16 -4.37 -22.55
C ALA A 179 -17.66 -4.34 -24.00
N ASP A 180 -16.78 -4.57 -24.97
CA ASP A 180 -17.10 -4.73 -26.38
C ASP A 180 -17.76 -6.07 -26.71
N LEU A 181 -17.63 -7.07 -25.84
CA LEU A 181 -18.32 -8.36 -25.97
C LEU A 181 -19.71 -8.29 -25.33
N PRO A 182 -20.72 -8.93 -25.96
CA PRO A 182 -22.06 -8.94 -25.39
C PRO A 182 -22.12 -9.81 -24.11
N LEU A 183 -22.97 -9.38 -23.18
CA LEU A 183 -23.47 -10.23 -22.10
C LEU A 183 -24.79 -10.83 -22.56
N GLU A 184 -24.76 -12.08 -23.01
CA GLU A 184 -25.93 -12.75 -23.60
C GLU A 184 -26.59 -13.72 -22.62
N ASN A 185 -27.86 -14.03 -22.91
CA ASN A 185 -28.60 -15.11 -22.27
C ASN A 185 -28.67 -15.02 -20.73
N ILE A 186 -28.86 -13.81 -20.22
CA ILE A 186 -29.08 -13.56 -18.79
C ILE A 186 -30.55 -13.83 -18.46
N ALA A 187 -30.82 -14.54 -17.38
CA ALA A 187 -32.16 -14.69 -16.85
C ALA A 187 -32.70 -13.31 -16.43
N ASP A 188 -33.93 -12.98 -16.83
CA ASP A 188 -34.63 -11.80 -16.31
C ASP A 188 -35.31 -12.11 -14.98
N VAL A 189 -35.74 -11.07 -14.25
CA VAL A 189 -36.37 -11.20 -12.93
C VAL A 189 -37.60 -12.14 -12.90
N GLY A 190 -38.27 -12.37 -14.03
CA GLY A 190 -39.44 -13.23 -14.15
C GLY A 190 -39.14 -14.66 -14.61
N THR A 191 -37.93 -14.93 -15.10
CA THR A 191 -37.49 -16.24 -15.57
C THR A 191 -37.24 -17.17 -14.37
N PRO A 192 -37.99 -18.28 -14.21
CA PRO A 192 -37.72 -19.23 -13.15
C PRO A 192 -36.34 -19.86 -13.32
N THR A 193 -35.52 -19.89 -12.26
CA THR A 193 -34.15 -20.42 -12.32
C THR A 193 -33.88 -21.55 -11.34
N CYS A 194 -34.67 -21.68 -10.27
CA CYS A 194 -34.47 -22.70 -9.24
C CYS A 194 -35.68 -23.61 -9.03
N THR A 195 -35.40 -24.84 -8.61
CA THR A 195 -36.38 -25.73 -8.01
C THR A 195 -36.70 -25.30 -6.57
N LYS A 196 -37.90 -25.64 -6.08
CA LYS A 196 -38.27 -25.40 -4.67
C LYS A 196 -37.70 -26.50 -3.80
N CYS A 197 -36.44 -26.37 -3.41
CA CYS A 197 -35.81 -27.28 -2.46
C CYS A 197 -36.08 -26.88 -1.01
N ARG A 198 -36.35 -27.88 -0.16
CA ARG A 198 -36.52 -27.74 1.30
C ARG A 198 -35.47 -28.51 2.10
N GLU A 199 -34.63 -29.31 1.45
CA GLU A 199 -33.57 -30.11 2.08
C GLU A 199 -32.20 -29.45 1.84
N PRO A 200 -31.24 -29.59 2.78
CA PRO A 200 -29.89 -29.02 2.64
C PRO A 200 -29.11 -29.54 1.42
N ASP A 201 -29.27 -30.83 1.08
CA ASP A 201 -28.60 -31.50 -0.06
C ASP A 201 -29.50 -31.51 -1.30
N CYS A 202 -29.85 -30.32 -1.81
CA CYS A 202 -30.64 -30.18 -3.02
C CYS A 202 -29.84 -30.55 -4.28
N LYS A 203 -29.86 -31.83 -4.66
CA LYS A 203 -29.46 -32.26 -6.00
C LYS A 203 -30.44 -31.66 -7.01
N ASP A 204 -29.93 -31.09 -8.10
CA ASP A 204 -30.71 -30.40 -9.15
C ASP A 204 -31.37 -29.07 -8.70
N LEU A 205 -30.60 -28.25 -7.98
CA LEU A 205 -31.00 -26.90 -7.56
C LEU A 205 -31.41 -26.01 -8.76
N ILE A 206 -30.54 -25.92 -9.76
CA ILE A 206 -30.77 -25.11 -10.97
C ILE A 206 -31.67 -25.89 -11.93
N LEU A 207 -32.68 -25.21 -12.48
CA LEU A 207 -33.65 -25.87 -13.35
C LEU A 207 -32.98 -26.41 -14.63
N PRO A 208 -33.33 -27.63 -15.08
CA PRO A 208 -32.71 -28.24 -16.27
C PRO A 208 -32.82 -27.40 -17.54
N ASN A 209 -33.87 -26.59 -17.70
CA ASN A 209 -34.00 -25.70 -18.84
C ASN A 209 -32.93 -24.61 -18.84
N ILE A 210 -32.56 -24.05 -17.67
CA ILE A 210 -31.50 -23.05 -17.53
C ILE A 210 -30.16 -23.61 -17.95
N LEU A 211 -29.82 -24.80 -17.45
CA LEU A 211 -28.60 -25.51 -17.84
C LEU A 211 -28.59 -25.83 -19.35
N LYS A 212 -29.72 -26.31 -19.89
CA LYS A 212 -29.84 -26.66 -21.31
C LYS A 212 -29.75 -25.45 -22.23
N THR A 213 -30.33 -24.32 -21.84
CA THR A 213 -30.25 -23.09 -22.63
C THR A 213 -28.97 -22.31 -22.38
N HIS A 214 -28.13 -22.72 -21.42
CA HIS A 214 -26.97 -21.96 -20.95
C HIS A 214 -27.32 -20.55 -20.46
N THR A 215 -28.48 -20.41 -19.81
CA THR A 215 -28.96 -19.11 -19.31
C THR A 215 -28.27 -18.76 -18.00
N LEU A 216 -27.59 -17.62 -17.95
CA LEU A 216 -26.84 -17.16 -16.78
C LEU A 216 -27.79 -16.66 -15.68
N THR A 217 -27.61 -17.15 -14.46
CA THR A 217 -28.35 -16.74 -13.25
C THR A 217 -27.40 -16.63 -12.05
N SER A 218 -27.83 -16.00 -10.97
CA SER A 218 -27.10 -15.99 -9.70
C SER A 218 -28.02 -16.26 -8.51
N GLY A 219 -27.39 -16.40 -7.34
CA GLY A 219 -28.09 -16.56 -6.08
C GLY A 219 -28.59 -15.23 -5.51
N TYR A 220 -29.90 -15.11 -5.29
CA TYR A 220 -30.51 -13.93 -4.69
C TYR A 220 -30.35 -13.93 -3.16
N ASN A 221 -29.89 -12.80 -2.62
CA ASN A 221 -29.73 -12.66 -1.18
C ASN A 221 -30.86 -11.79 -0.55
N PRO A 222 -31.65 -12.33 0.40
CA PRO A 222 -32.70 -11.58 1.06
C PRO A 222 -32.15 -10.61 2.13
N ALA A 223 -30.95 -10.86 2.66
CA ALA A 223 -30.34 -10.08 3.74
C ALA A 223 -29.93 -8.65 3.32
N ILE A 224 -29.89 -8.36 2.02
CA ILE A 224 -29.61 -7.04 1.46
C ILE A 224 -30.88 -6.23 1.16
N GLY A 225 -32.03 -6.62 1.74
CA GLY A 225 -33.30 -5.89 1.62
C GLY A 225 -34.07 -6.13 0.32
N SER A 226 -33.63 -7.09 -0.51
CA SER A 226 -34.32 -7.48 -1.74
C SER A 226 -35.34 -8.58 -1.46
N SER A 227 -36.58 -8.42 -1.93
CA SER A 227 -37.52 -9.55 -1.99
C SER A 227 -37.05 -10.50 -3.10
N ILE A 228 -36.76 -11.75 -2.74
CA ILE A 228 -36.37 -12.76 -3.73
C ILE A 228 -37.54 -12.99 -4.68
N PRO A 229 -37.37 -12.77 -6.00
CA PRO A 229 -38.43 -13.04 -6.95
C PRO A 229 -38.84 -14.51 -6.93
N ARG A 230 -40.10 -14.76 -7.26
CA ARG A 230 -40.66 -16.11 -7.20
C ARG A 230 -39.88 -17.05 -8.13
N ASP A 231 -39.57 -18.24 -7.63
CA ASP A 231 -38.90 -19.32 -8.38
C ASP A 231 -37.45 -18.98 -8.84
N LYS A 232 -36.81 -17.99 -8.18
CA LYS A 232 -35.37 -17.67 -8.29
C LYS A 232 -34.53 -18.44 -7.28
N CYS A 233 -33.26 -18.66 -7.62
CA CYS A 233 -32.30 -19.27 -6.70
C CYS A 233 -31.94 -18.35 -5.56
N PHE A 234 -31.80 -18.93 -4.37
CA PHE A 234 -31.22 -18.25 -3.22
C PHE A 234 -29.70 -18.19 -3.39
N HIS A 235 -29.07 -17.25 -2.68
CA HIS A 235 -27.61 -17.22 -2.53
C HIS A 235 -27.11 -18.51 -1.91
N GLY A 236 -27.69 -18.93 -0.77
CA GLY A 236 -27.32 -20.18 -0.12
C GLY A 236 -26.38 -19.90 1.05
N ASP A 237 -26.89 -20.12 2.25
CA ASP A 237 -26.25 -19.82 3.54
C ASP A 237 -27.04 -20.54 4.67
N SER A 238 -27.07 -19.97 5.88
CA SER A 238 -27.90 -20.48 6.99
C SER A 238 -29.41 -20.54 6.68
N PHE A 239 -29.89 -19.96 5.57
CA PHE A 239 -31.29 -19.92 5.15
C PHE A 239 -31.70 -21.00 4.13
N GLY A 240 -30.77 -21.85 3.65
CA GLY A 240 -31.08 -22.99 2.77
C GLY A 240 -30.09 -23.16 1.60
N PRO A 241 -30.32 -24.17 0.72
CA PRO A 241 -29.47 -24.39 -0.46
C PRO A 241 -29.60 -23.24 -1.47
N GLY A 242 -28.51 -22.93 -2.18
CA GLY A 242 -28.45 -21.82 -3.13
C GLY A 242 -27.20 -21.89 -4.02
N ILE A 243 -27.04 -20.88 -4.89
CA ILE A 243 -25.85 -20.71 -5.72
C ILE A 243 -24.79 -19.94 -4.93
N ASN A 244 -24.00 -20.67 -4.15
CA ASN A 244 -22.88 -20.15 -3.37
C ASN A 244 -21.74 -21.16 -3.32
N LYS A 245 -20.53 -20.73 -3.70
CA LYS A 245 -19.28 -21.50 -3.64
C LYS A 245 -18.19 -20.84 -2.77
N ASP A 246 -18.52 -19.81 -1.99
CA ASP A 246 -18.40 -19.78 -0.53
C ASP A 246 -17.32 -20.65 0.11
N ASP A 247 -17.73 -21.88 0.30
CA ASP A 247 -17.04 -22.83 1.15
C ASP A 247 -16.94 -24.15 0.38
N PRO A 248 -15.92 -24.97 0.68
CA PRO A 248 -15.87 -26.32 0.16
C PRO A 248 -17.17 -27.07 0.44
N ALA A 249 -17.61 -27.86 -0.53
CA ALA A 249 -18.83 -28.63 -0.38
C ALA A 249 -18.71 -29.60 0.82
N THR A 250 -19.73 -29.62 1.68
CA THR A 250 -19.71 -30.45 2.90
C THR A 250 -19.98 -31.94 2.62
N SER A 251 -20.48 -32.26 1.43
CA SER A 251 -20.81 -33.60 0.96
C SER A 251 -20.59 -33.68 -0.56
N LEU A 252 -19.65 -34.52 -1.01
CA LEU A 252 -19.34 -34.76 -2.41
C LEU A 252 -19.41 -36.25 -2.73
N ALA A 253 -19.87 -36.61 -3.93
CA ALA A 253 -19.78 -38.00 -4.38
C ALA A 253 -18.30 -38.38 -4.63
N PRO A 254 -17.91 -39.66 -4.45
CA PRO A 254 -16.54 -40.10 -4.71
C PRO A 254 -16.09 -39.75 -6.15
N GLY A 255 -15.03 -38.95 -6.28
CA GLY A 255 -14.46 -38.54 -7.56
C GLY A 255 -15.09 -37.30 -8.19
N GLU A 256 -16.09 -36.69 -7.54
CA GLU A 256 -16.69 -35.42 -7.98
C GLU A 256 -15.77 -34.23 -7.62
N PRO A 257 -15.46 -33.32 -8.57
CA PRO A 257 -14.71 -32.11 -8.26
C PRO A 257 -15.52 -31.17 -7.37
N ASP A 258 -14.88 -30.53 -6.40
CA ASP A 258 -15.55 -29.53 -5.55
C ASP A 258 -15.88 -28.27 -6.39
N PRO A 259 -17.16 -27.83 -6.45
CA PRO A 259 -17.54 -26.59 -7.10
C PRO A 259 -16.78 -25.36 -6.58
N HIS A 260 -16.41 -25.36 -5.29
CA HIS A 260 -15.57 -24.33 -4.67
C HIS A 260 -14.20 -24.24 -5.33
N ASP A 261 -13.51 -25.38 -5.48
CA ASP A 261 -12.18 -25.43 -6.07
C ASP A 261 -12.21 -25.03 -7.55
N LEU A 262 -13.26 -25.42 -8.27
CA LEU A 262 -13.48 -25.02 -9.66
C LEU A 262 -13.72 -23.51 -9.79
N ALA A 263 -14.59 -22.94 -8.95
CA ALA A 263 -14.83 -21.49 -8.90
C ALA A 263 -13.56 -20.71 -8.56
N ALA A 264 -12.86 -21.11 -7.50
CA ALA A 264 -11.60 -20.49 -7.10
C ALA A 264 -10.54 -20.55 -8.20
N LYS A 265 -10.46 -21.66 -8.95
CA LYS A 265 -9.56 -21.79 -10.09
C LYS A 265 -9.90 -20.78 -11.20
N LEU A 266 -11.17 -20.71 -11.63
CA LEU A 266 -11.57 -19.76 -12.67
C LEU A 266 -11.46 -18.31 -12.22
N ALA A 267 -11.76 -18.03 -10.95
CA ALA A 267 -11.57 -16.71 -10.35
C ALA A 267 -10.07 -16.31 -10.35
N THR A 268 -9.17 -17.26 -10.08
CA THR A 268 -7.71 -17.04 -10.18
C THR A 268 -7.30 -16.73 -11.62
N GLU A 269 -7.77 -17.52 -12.58
CA GLU A 269 -7.47 -17.33 -14.01
C GLU A 269 -8.02 -15.98 -14.53
N ALA A 270 -9.25 -15.61 -14.14
CA ALA A 270 -9.85 -14.33 -14.48
C ALA A 270 -9.09 -13.14 -13.85
N THR A 271 -8.64 -13.28 -12.60
CA THR A 271 -7.82 -12.26 -11.93
C THR A 271 -6.45 -12.10 -12.62
N VAL A 272 -5.86 -13.20 -13.12
CA VAL A 272 -4.65 -13.18 -13.96
C VAL A 272 -4.92 -12.44 -15.27
N ASP A 273 -6.04 -12.69 -15.95
CA ASP A 273 -6.41 -12.00 -17.19
C ASP A 273 -6.63 -10.49 -16.97
N LEU A 274 -7.25 -10.11 -15.86
CA LEU A 274 -7.39 -8.71 -15.42
C LEU A 274 -6.02 -8.04 -15.24
N LEU A 275 -5.11 -8.68 -14.48
CA LEU A 275 -3.76 -8.16 -14.24
C LEU A 275 -2.97 -8.04 -15.54
N ARG A 276 -3.09 -9.03 -16.44
CA ARG A 276 -2.48 -9.01 -17.77
C ARG A 276 -3.02 -7.88 -18.61
N ASN A 277 -4.33 -7.61 -18.57
CA ASN A 277 -4.94 -6.47 -19.28
C ASN A 277 -4.34 -5.13 -18.80
N ILE A 278 -4.20 -4.94 -17.49
CA ILE A 278 -3.59 -3.74 -16.91
C ILE A 278 -2.11 -3.63 -17.30
N ARG A 279 -1.37 -4.74 -17.22
CA ARG A 279 0.04 -4.83 -17.61
C ARG A 279 0.25 -4.50 -19.09
N ASN A 280 -0.64 -4.94 -19.97
CA ASN A 280 -0.58 -4.67 -21.41
C ASN A 280 -0.66 -3.17 -21.72
N THR A 281 -1.51 -2.44 -21.01
CA THR A 281 -1.61 -0.98 -21.14
C THR A 281 -0.42 -0.27 -20.49
N ALA A 282 -0.04 -0.66 -19.27
CA ALA A 282 0.96 0.05 -18.48
C ALA A 282 2.41 -0.19 -18.96
N GLY A 283 2.68 -1.37 -19.52
CA GLY A 283 4.04 -1.89 -19.77
C GLY A 283 4.65 -2.55 -18.53
N ASP A 284 5.59 -3.48 -18.75
CA ASP A 284 6.13 -4.37 -17.71
C ASP A 284 6.81 -3.60 -16.57
N LEU A 285 7.67 -2.62 -16.86
CA LEU A 285 8.37 -1.84 -15.83
C LEU A 285 7.42 -1.06 -14.92
N ARG A 286 6.39 -0.42 -15.51
CA ARG A 286 5.42 0.36 -14.74
C ARG A 286 4.51 -0.57 -13.93
N PHE A 287 4.17 -1.73 -14.47
CA PHE A 287 3.41 -2.77 -13.76
C PHE A 287 4.20 -3.32 -12.57
N LEU A 288 5.48 -3.69 -12.73
CA LEU A 288 6.35 -4.12 -11.62
C LEU A 288 6.48 -3.02 -10.55
N LYS A 289 6.61 -1.76 -10.97
CA LYS A 289 6.63 -0.61 -10.06
C LYS A 289 5.33 -0.46 -9.27
N MET A 290 4.17 -0.67 -9.91
CA MET A 290 2.86 -0.68 -9.21
C MET A 290 2.83 -1.75 -8.13
N LEU A 291 3.32 -2.95 -8.44
CA LEU A 291 3.39 -4.08 -7.51
C LEU A 291 4.40 -3.89 -6.38
N GLY A 292 5.34 -2.94 -6.50
CA GLY A 292 6.40 -2.74 -5.51
C GLY A 292 7.65 -3.58 -5.76
N ILE A 293 7.76 -4.21 -6.94
CA ILE A 293 8.95 -4.95 -7.37
C ILE A 293 9.91 -3.94 -7.99
N SER A 294 10.63 -3.24 -7.13
CA SER A 294 11.64 -2.24 -7.48
C SER A 294 12.61 -2.03 -6.30
N ARG A 295 13.73 -1.34 -6.53
CA ARG A 295 14.71 -0.96 -5.50
C ARG A 295 14.01 -0.24 -4.35
N SER A 296 13.96 -0.79 -3.14
CA SER A 296 12.96 -0.31 -2.16
C SER A 296 13.32 0.97 -1.39
N SER A 297 14.51 1.56 -1.59
CA SER A 297 14.86 2.83 -0.94
C SER A 297 14.25 4.03 -1.68
N VAL A 298 13.80 5.04 -0.92
CA VAL A 298 13.25 6.31 -1.42
C VAL A 298 14.07 7.43 -0.82
N LEU A 299 14.39 8.46 -1.61
CA LEU A 299 15.02 9.68 -1.12
C LEU A 299 14.01 10.84 -1.18
N CYS A 300 13.51 11.25 -0.02
CA CYS A 300 12.46 12.28 0.08
C CYS A 300 12.97 13.51 0.85
N PHE A 301 13.03 14.65 0.17
CA PHE A 301 13.44 15.93 0.75
C PHE A 301 12.30 16.94 0.79
N VAL A 302 12.16 17.61 1.94
CA VAL A 302 11.25 18.73 2.16
C VAL A 302 12.11 19.95 2.51
N ILE A 303 12.19 20.94 1.63
CA ILE A 303 13.20 22.00 1.73
C ILE A 303 12.53 23.37 1.78
N ASP A 304 12.86 24.11 2.83
CA ASP A 304 12.62 25.55 2.93
C ASP A 304 13.49 26.31 1.90
N THR A 305 12.86 27.15 1.09
CA THR A 305 13.50 27.88 -0.03
C THR A 305 13.73 29.36 0.24
N THR A 306 13.60 29.80 1.49
CA THR A 306 13.81 31.19 1.89
C THR A 306 15.29 31.60 1.81
N LYS A 307 15.55 32.92 1.69
CA LYS A 307 16.91 33.49 1.59
C LYS A 307 17.89 32.99 2.64
N SER A 308 17.44 32.77 3.86
CA SER A 308 18.29 32.28 4.94
C SER A 308 18.80 30.86 4.70
N MET A 309 18.10 30.04 3.92
CA MET A 309 18.45 28.66 3.59
C MET A 309 19.56 28.50 2.53
N THR A 310 20.21 29.59 2.10
CA THR A 310 21.23 29.56 1.03
C THR A 310 22.34 28.54 1.30
N ASP A 311 22.93 28.54 2.50
CA ASP A 311 24.01 27.63 2.87
C ASP A 311 23.51 26.19 3.06
N ASP A 312 22.33 26.04 3.65
CA ASP A 312 21.65 24.77 3.89
C ASP A 312 21.34 24.05 2.56
N ILE A 313 20.80 24.77 1.58
CA ILE A 313 20.51 24.25 0.23
C ILE A 313 21.80 23.86 -0.51
N ALA A 314 22.88 24.63 -0.33
CA ALA A 314 24.18 24.26 -0.89
C ALA A 314 24.66 22.91 -0.33
N GLU A 315 24.46 22.67 0.97
CA GLU A 315 24.76 21.39 1.59
C GLU A 315 23.82 20.27 1.11
N VAL A 316 22.51 20.53 0.96
CA VAL A 316 21.59 19.54 0.39
C VAL A 316 22.00 19.15 -1.03
N ARG A 317 22.43 20.09 -1.87
CA ARG A 317 22.95 19.81 -3.22
C ARG A 317 24.18 18.91 -3.18
N ARG A 318 25.14 19.23 -2.30
CA ARG A 318 26.37 18.44 -2.11
C ARG A 318 26.05 17.03 -1.63
N LEU A 319 25.19 16.91 -0.61
CA LEU A 319 24.75 15.63 -0.06
C LEU A 319 24.02 14.81 -1.12
N THR A 320 23.04 15.39 -1.82
CA THR A 320 22.27 14.69 -2.86
C THR A 320 23.18 14.10 -3.92
N SER A 321 24.12 14.90 -4.40
CA SER A 321 25.09 14.45 -5.41
C SER A 321 25.90 13.28 -4.89
N LYS A 322 26.43 13.39 -3.66
CA LYS A 322 27.18 12.33 -2.99
C LYS A 322 26.35 11.07 -2.77
N THR A 323 25.12 11.17 -2.25
CA THR A 323 24.23 10.04 -2.04
C THR A 323 23.95 9.33 -3.35
N ILE A 324 23.64 10.07 -4.42
CA ILE A 324 23.38 9.44 -5.71
C ILE A 324 24.64 8.76 -6.25
N ASP A 325 25.79 9.43 -6.22
CA ASP A 325 27.04 8.88 -6.75
C ASP A 325 27.52 7.65 -5.98
N ASP A 326 27.40 7.66 -4.65
CA ASP A 326 27.79 6.53 -3.80
C ASP A 326 26.83 5.34 -3.92
N ARG A 327 25.55 5.57 -4.29
CA ARG A 327 24.52 4.53 -4.33
C ARG A 327 24.21 4.02 -5.73
N ARG A 328 24.51 4.78 -6.78
CA ARG A 328 24.22 4.42 -8.18
C ARG A 328 24.80 3.03 -8.51
N GLY A 329 23.97 2.16 -9.06
CA GLY A 329 24.34 0.78 -9.40
C GLY A 329 24.36 -0.19 -8.20
N THR A 330 24.13 0.26 -6.96
CA THR A 330 24.11 -0.58 -5.74
C THR A 330 22.68 -0.92 -5.29
N SER A 331 22.52 -1.95 -4.43
CA SER A 331 21.23 -2.35 -3.82
C SER A 331 20.47 -1.21 -3.15
N ASP A 332 21.21 -0.20 -2.71
CA ASP A 332 20.70 0.96 -2.00
C ASP A 332 20.36 2.17 -2.91
N GLU A 333 20.50 2.06 -4.24
CA GLU A 333 20.07 3.12 -5.17
C GLU A 333 18.56 3.38 -5.03
N PRO A 334 18.14 4.63 -4.72
CA PRO A 334 16.73 4.95 -4.59
C PRO A 334 15.92 4.66 -5.85
N SER A 335 14.76 4.00 -5.73
CA SER A 335 13.81 3.83 -6.85
C SER A 335 12.98 5.07 -7.13
N LEU A 336 12.89 5.97 -6.15
CA LEU A 336 12.10 7.18 -6.25
C LEU A 336 12.78 8.30 -5.48
N TYR A 337 12.88 9.44 -6.14
CA TYR A 337 13.35 10.68 -5.58
C TYR A 337 12.18 11.67 -5.51
N ILE A 338 11.95 12.24 -4.33
CA ILE A 338 10.84 13.15 -4.06
C ILE A 338 11.39 14.45 -3.51
N LEU A 339 10.92 15.57 -4.05
CA LEU A 339 11.26 16.91 -3.62
C LEU A 339 10.00 17.73 -3.41
N ALA A 340 9.76 18.13 -2.17
CA ALA A 340 8.75 19.11 -1.79
C ALA A 340 9.44 20.41 -1.38
N LEU A 341 9.16 21.51 -2.07
CA LEU A 341 9.68 22.83 -1.74
C LEU A 341 8.61 23.65 -1.04
N PHE A 342 9.01 24.46 -0.07
CA PHE A 342 8.11 25.41 0.58
C PHE A 342 8.81 26.72 0.94
N ASN A 343 8.01 27.76 1.07
CA ASN A 343 8.27 29.04 1.70
C ASN A 343 6.91 29.68 2.05
N ASP A 344 6.88 30.93 2.47
CA ASP A 344 5.67 31.74 2.53
C ASP A 344 5.70 32.87 1.48
N PRO A 345 4.70 32.96 0.58
CA PRO A 345 3.42 32.24 0.55
C PRO A 345 3.41 30.89 -0.19
N ASP A 346 4.48 30.51 -0.88
CA ASP A 346 4.44 29.46 -1.91
C ASP A 346 4.80 28.06 -1.35
N VAL A 347 3.99 27.07 -1.72
CA VAL A 347 4.23 25.65 -1.39
C VAL A 347 4.06 24.80 -2.64
N GLY A 348 5.05 23.96 -2.93
CA GLY A 348 4.97 22.97 -4.00
C GLY A 348 5.00 23.55 -5.43
N PRO A 349 4.60 22.77 -6.44
CA PRO A 349 4.13 21.37 -6.36
C PRO A 349 5.24 20.40 -5.95
N VAL A 350 4.85 19.20 -5.50
CA VAL A 350 5.81 18.09 -5.30
C VAL A 350 6.35 17.66 -6.65
N LYS A 351 7.67 17.52 -6.74
CA LYS A 351 8.34 16.91 -7.88
C LYS A 351 8.80 15.53 -7.49
N SER A 352 8.64 14.57 -8.37
CA SER A 352 9.20 13.23 -8.19
C SER A 352 9.74 12.69 -9.50
N THR A 353 10.77 11.86 -9.41
CA THR A 353 11.36 11.18 -10.55
C THR A 353 12.01 9.87 -10.11
N THR A 354 12.13 8.93 -11.02
CA THR A 354 12.92 7.71 -10.84
C THR A 354 14.31 7.84 -11.46
N ASP A 355 14.60 8.94 -12.15
CA ASP A 355 15.89 9.22 -12.79
C ASP A 355 16.78 10.03 -11.83
N ALA A 356 17.91 9.44 -11.47
CA ALA A 356 18.86 10.04 -10.54
C ALA A 356 19.52 11.32 -11.09
N ASP A 357 19.80 11.39 -12.40
CA ASP A 357 20.37 12.57 -13.03
C ASP A 357 19.34 13.69 -13.19
N GLU A 358 18.08 13.34 -13.45
CA GLU A 358 16.97 14.28 -13.38
C GLU A 358 16.82 14.86 -11.96
N PHE A 359 16.89 14.04 -10.92
CA PHE A 359 16.81 14.55 -9.55
C PHE A 359 17.98 15.48 -9.20
N LYS A 360 19.22 15.17 -9.62
CA LYS A 360 20.35 16.09 -9.47
C LYS A 360 20.06 17.43 -10.13
N LYS A 361 19.47 17.45 -11.33
CA LYS A 361 19.05 18.68 -12.03
C LYS A 361 17.97 19.41 -11.24
N MET A 362 16.97 18.71 -10.71
CA MET A 362 15.90 19.31 -9.90
C MET A 362 16.47 20.02 -8.66
N ILE A 363 17.37 19.36 -7.93
CA ILE A 363 18.01 19.90 -6.71
C ILE A 363 18.97 21.05 -7.03
N ALA A 364 19.73 20.96 -8.12
CA ALA A 364 20.59 22.05 -8.59
C ALA A 364 19.76 23.30 -8.97
N ALA A 365 18.56 23.10 -9.51
CA ALA A 365 17.65 24.17 -9.92
C ALA A 365 16.83 24.81 -8.78
N VAL A 366 16.95 24.31 -7.53
CA VAL A 366 16.25 24.90 -6.38
C VAL A 366 16.71 26.35 -6.19
N ALA A 367 15.84 27.30 -6.48
CA ALA A 367 16.11 28.72 -6.28
C ALA A 367 15.79 29.12 -4.85
N VAL A 368 16.48 30.17 -4.40
CA VAL A 368 16.28 30.76 -3.09
C VAL A 368 15.53 32.08 -3.26
N TYR A 369 14.45 32.25 -2.51
CA TYR A 369 13.57 33.43 -2.62
C TYR A 369 13.79 34.37 -1.44
N GLY A 370 13.98 35.66 -1.75
CA GLY A 370 14.02 36.71 -0.75
C GLY A 370 12.61 37.15 -0.39
N ASP A 371 12.22 37.00 0.86
CA ASP A 371 11.06 37.71 1.36
C ASP A 371 11.37 39.23 1.36
N LYS A 372 10.44 40.03 0.82
CA LYS A 372 10.51 41.49 0.89
C LYS A 372 10.26 42.00 2.32
N ASN A 373 9.70 41.17 3.21
CA ASN A 373 9.24 41.55 4.55
C ASN A 373 9.95 40.86 5.74
N PHE A 374 10.82 39.87 5.53
CA PHE A 374 11.44 39.05 6.58
C PHE A 374 10.42 38.41 7.57
N ASP A 375 9.23 38.04 7.09
CA ASP A 375 8.24 37.31 7.88
C ASP A 375 8.80 35.92 8.23
N LEU A 376 8.75 35.60 9.51
CA LEU A 376 8.99 34.29 10.09
C LEU A 376 7.80 34.09 11.00
N PRO A 377 6.98 33.03 10.85
CA PRO A 377 7.35 31.64 10.50
C PRO A 377 7.06 31.19 9.04
N GLU A 378 7.40 29.93 8.67
CA GLU A 378 7.28 29.36 7.29
C GLU A 378 6.29 28.18 7.18
N LYS A 379 5.78 27.88 5.96
CA LYS A 379 4.75 26.82 5.71
C LYS A 379 5.28 25.37 5.65
N SER A 380 6.09 25.00 6.63
CA SER A 380 6.76 23.68 6.67
C SER A 380 5.80 22.49 6.76
N LEU A 381 4.63 22.61 7.42
CA LEU A 381 3.71 21.49 7.54
C LEU A 381 2.96 21.21 6.23
N SER A 382 2.70 22.21 5.41
CA SER A 382 2.15 22.07 4.06
C SER A 382 3.14 21.30 3.17
N GLY A 383 4.42 21.68 3.22
CA GLY A 383 5.48 20.95 2.51
C GLY A 383 5.60 19.49 2.97
N LEU A 384 5.51 19.25 4.29
CA LEU A 384 5.56 17.91 4.86
C LEU A 384 4.33 17.07 4.51
N GLN A 385 3.13 17.67 4.52
CA GLN A 385 1.89 17.00 4.11
C GLN A 385 2.01 16.49 2.67
N LEU A 386 2.45 17.36 1.77
CA LEU A 386 2.68 17.03 0.37
C LEU A 386 3.66 15.85 0.19
N ALA A 387 4.74 15.83 0.97
CA ALA A 387 5.70 14.73 0.95
C ALA A 387 5.09 13.42 1.49
N LEU A 388 4.36 13.46 2.62
CA LEU A 388 3.72 12.29 3.22
C LEU A 388 2.63 11.69 2.34
N THR A 389 1.93 12.49 1.53
CA THR A 389 0.90 11.98 0.60
C THR A 389 1.49 11.41 -0.68
N THR A 390 2.74 11.78 -1.02
CA THR A 390 3.40 11.35 -2.26
C THR A 390 4.36 10.18 -2.01
N ALA A 391 5.03 10.15 -0.86
CA ALA A 391 5.99 9.12 -0.52
C ALA A 391 5.30 7.76 -0.31
N PRO A 392 5.91 6.66 -0.76
CA PRO A 392 5.46 5.32 -0.38
C PRO A 392 5.39 5.17 1.15
N PRO A 393 4.52 4.29 1.68
CA PRO A 393 4.51 3.99 3.11
C PRO A 393 5.89 3.61 3.66
N SER A 394 6.12 3.80 4.95
CA SER A 394 7.35 3.43 5.65
C SER A 394 8.62 4.13 5.12
N SER A 395 8.49 5.27 4.42
CA SER A 395 9.62 6.05 3.88
C SER A 395 10.33 6.88 4.94
N GLU A 396 11.61 7.17 4.71
CA GLU A 396 12.37 8.20 5.44
C GLU A 396 12.22 9.55 4.72
N ILE A 397 11.76 10.57 5.45
CA ILE A 397 11.55 11.93 4.95
C ILE A 397 12.44 12.89 5.73
N PHE A 398 13.21 13.72 5.03
CA PHE A 398 14.10 14.69 5.64
C PHE A 398 13.63 16.12 5.36
N LEU A 399 13.29 16.85 6.42
CA LEU A 399 12.84 18.23 6.34
C LEU A 399 13.97 19.18 6.77
N PHE A 400 14.33 20.12 5.91
CA PHE A 400 15.34 21.14 6.16
C PHE A 400 14.68 22.52 6.32
N THR A 401 14.90 23.18 7.46
CA THR A 401 14.43 24.56 7.70
C THR A 401 15.23 25.25 8.80
N ASP A 402 15.24 26.58 8.76
CA ASP A 402 15.74 27.43 9.84
C ASP A 402 14.66 28.32 10.47
N ALA A 403 13.40 27.92 10.31
CA ALA A 403 12.23 28.63 10.81
C ALA A 403 11.25 27.71 11.57
N PRO A 404 10.43 28.25 12.48
CA PRO A 404 9.26 27.53 12.99
C PRO A 404 8.15 27.42 11.93
N ALA A 405 7.18 26.53 12.17
CA ALA A 405 6.02 26.36 11.30
C ALA A 405 4.97 27.48 11.47
N LYS A 406 4.47 28.05 10.35
CA LYS A 406 3.39 29.06 10.31
C LYS A 406 2.01 28.41 10.34
N ASP A 407 1.91 27.28 9.66
CA ASP A 407 0.71 26.51 9.32
C ASP A 407 0.39 25.41 10.36
N THR A 408 0.53 25.75 11.65
CA THR A 408 0.36 24.82 12.78
C THR A 408 -1.03 24.15 12.84
N GLU A 409 -2.04 24.74 12.20
CA GLU A 409 -3.36 24.15 12.04
C GLU A 409 -3.37 22.83 11.23
N LEU A 410 -2.28 22.51 10.52
CA LEU A 410 -2.09 21.24 9.82
C LEU A 410 -1.53 20.13 10.71
N GLU A 411 -1.15 20.41 11.96
CA GLU A 411 -0.53 19.42 12.87
C GLU A 411 -1.34 18.12 12.94
N GLY A 412 -2.67 18.22 13.12
CA GLY A 412 -3.55 17.04 13.19
C GLY A 412 -3.50 16.19 11.92
N ALA A 413 -3.52 16.82 10.75
CA ALA A 413 -3.46 16.13 9.46
C ALA A 413 -2.08 15.48 9.23
N VAL A 414 -1.00 16.19 9.55
CA VAL A 414 0.38 15.67 9.45
C VAL A 414 0.59 14.48 10.40
N ARG A 415 0.14 14.56 11.65
CA ARG A 415 0.21 13.43 12.60
C ARG A 415 -0.56 12.21 12.08
N SER A 416 -1.72 12.43 11.49
CA SER A 416 -2.56 11.37 10.90
C SER A 416 -1.85 10.67 9.74
N LEU A 417 -1.24 11.46 8.85
CA LEU A 417 -0.47 10.95 7.72
C LEU A 417 0.80 10.21 8.17
N ILE A 418 1.54 10.71 9.17
CA ILE A 418 2.69 10.02 9.77
C ILE A 418 2.27 8.65 10.31
N SER A 419 1.18 8.60 11.08
CA SER A 419 0.69 7.35 11.66
C SER A 419 0.21 6.36 10.60
N SER A 420 -0.56 6.83 9.60
CA SER A 420 -1.11 5.97 8.54
C SER A 420 -0.04 5.46 7.58
N THR A 421 0.84 6.34 7.12
CA THR A 421 1.91 5.95 6.19
C THR A 421 3.04 5.22 6.89
N LYS A 422 3.13 5.26 8.23
CA LYS A 422 4.25 4.73 9.01
C LYS A 422 5.61 5.35 8.61
N SER A 423 5.60 6.49 7.93
CA SER A 423 6.80 7.20 7.50
C SER A 423 7.51 7.84 8.69
N ARG A 424 8.84 7.98 8.57
CA ARG A 424 9.71 8.59 9.59
C ARG A 424 10.12 9.96 9.10
N VAL A 425 9.98 10.96 9.97
CA VAL A 425 10.26 12.36 9.60
C VAL A 425 11.41 12.87 10.46
N SER A 426 12.56 13.06 9.82
CA SER A 426 13.73 13.64 10.45
C SER A 426 13.87 15.11 10.07
N PHE A 427 13.91 15.99 11.06
CA PHE A 427 14.01 17.43 10.92
C PHE A 427 15.47 17.84 11.11
N LEU A 428 16.06 18.50 10.11
CA LEU A 428 17.37 19.12 10.17
C LEU A 428 17.16 20.63 10.33
N LEU A 429 17.34 21.09 11.56
CA LEU A 429 16.99 22.43 12.02
C LEU A 429 18.27 23.25 12.25
N THR A 430 18.42 24.37 11.53
CA THR A 430 19.61 25.24 11.68
C THR A 430 19.40 26.52 12.49
N ASN A 431 18.27 26.58 13.20
CA ASN A 431 17.81 27.71 14.01
C ASN A 431 18.05 27.53 15.53
N ILE A 432 19.21 27.01 15.93
CA ILE A 432 19.50 26.66 17.35
C ILE A 432 19.27 27.83 18.34
N LEU A 433 19.49 29.08 17.90
CA LEU A 433 19.33 30.26 18.74
C LEU A 433 18.02 30.98 18.42
N SER A 434 17.11 31.09 19.41
CA SER A 434 15.90 31.93 19.27
C SER A 434 16.29 33.41 19.11
N ARG A 435 15.79 34.07 18.03
CA ARG A 435 16.03 35.50 17.77
C ARG A 435 15.58 36.41 18.92
N ARG A 436 14.60 36.00 19.75
CA ARG A 436 14.05 36.80 20.86
C ARG A 436 14.87 36.80 22.15
N LYS A 437 15.86 35.90 22.33
CA LYS A 437 16.75 35.91 23.51
C LYS A 437 18.16 35.42 23.15
N ARG A 438 19.07 36.35 22.85
CA ARG A 438 20.52 36.12 22.66
C ARG A 438 21.30 35.62 23.91
N ARG A 439 20.66 34.96 24.88
CA ARG A 439 21.29 34.51 26.14
C ARG A 439 20.87 33.11 26.64
N SER A 440 20.55 32.17 25.75
CA SER A 440 20.20 30.79 26.13
C SER A 440 21.04 29.76 25.39
N VAL A 441 21.78 28.93 26.13
CA VAL A 441 22.59 27.78 25.65
C VAL A 441 21.73 26.49 25.67
N VAL A 442 20.44 26.61 25.36
CA VAL A 442 19.42 25.57 25.57
C VAL A 442 18.46 25.58 24.38
N SER A 443 18.05 24.39 23.93
CA SER A 443 17.17 24.09 22.79
C SER A 443 16.21 25.21 22.41
N ASN A 444 16.02 25.42 21.11
CA ASN A 444 15.08 26.43 20.66
C ASN A 444 13.65 25.96 20.96
N ARG A 445 12.98 26.64 21.90
CA ARG A 445 11.58 26.32 22.29
C ARG A 445 10.60 26.40 21.12
N ASP A 446 10.96 27.13 20.06
CA ASP A 446 10.14 27.23 18.86
C ASP A 446 10.14 25.91 18.04
N ASN A 447 11.03 24.96 18.36
CA ASN A 447 11.17 23.66 17.67
C ASN A 447 10.39 22.50 18.33
N ILE A 448 9.67 22.75 19.44
CA ILE A 448 8.93 21.70 20.19
C ILE A 448 7.94 20.92 19.30
N LEU A 449 7.34 21.59 18.32
CA LEU A 449 6.44 20.94 17.36
C LEU A 449 7.18 19.88 16.53
N TYR A 450 8.36 20.22 15.99
CA TYR A 450 9.19 19.29 15.22
C TYR A 450 9.70 18.13 16.09
N GLU A 451 10.09 18.40 17.34
CA GLU A 451 10.47 17.35 18.30
C GLU A 451 9.33 16.34 18.53
N LYS A 452 8.09 16.82 18.69
CA LYS A 452 6.90 15.96 18.86
C LYS A 452 6.63 15.12 17.61
N LEU A 453 6.71 15.71 16.42
CA LEU A 453 6.49 15.01 15.15
C LEU A 453 7.60 13.98 14.86
N ALA A 454 8.86 14.31 15.13
CA ALA A 454 9.98 13.38 15.04
C ALA A 454 9.77 12.18 15.98
N LYS A 455 9.44 12.45 17.24
CA LYS A 455 9.16 11.41 18.24
C LYS A 455 8.00 10.49 17.83
N LEU A 456 6.89 11.06 17.34
CA LEU A 456 5.74 10.29 16.87
C LEU A 456 6.10 9.38 15.69
N SER A 457 6.87 9.92 14.73
CA SER A 457 7.24 9.23 13.50
C SER A 457 8.40 8.25 13.64
N GLY A 458 9.13 8.27 14.76
CA GLY A 458 10.41 7.56 14.90
C GLY A 458 11.58 8.20 14.16
N GLY A 459 11.39 9.40 13.63
CA GLY A 459 12.45 10.23 13.08
C GLY A 459 13.26 10.96 14.15
N LEU A 460 14.10 11.89 13.71
CA LEU A 460 15.02 12.65 14.57
C LEU A 460 14.75 14.16 14.47
N ALA A 461 14.85 14.88 15.58
CA ALA A 461 14.87 16.35 15.57
C ALA A 461 16.32 16.82 15.82
N ILE A 462 17.04 17.07 14.74
CA ILE A 462 18.47 17.38 14.74
C ILE A 462 18.62 18.90 14.71
N GLU A 463 19.20 19.47 15.77
CA GLU A 463 19.49 20.89 15.89
C GLU A 463 21.00 21.14 15.76
N VAL A 464 21.42 21.79 14.68
CA VAL A 464 22.83 22.01 14.32
C VAL A 464 23.05 23.42 13.77
N SER A 465 24.29 23.92 13.78
CA SER A 465 24.57 25.21 13.14
C SER A 465 24.63 25.01 11.63
N LYS A 466 24.38 26.06 10.84
CA LYS A 466 24.58 26.03 9.37
C LYS A 466 25.97 25.49 8.99
N SER A 467 27.01 25.90 9.71
CA SER A 467 28.38 25.44 9.50
C SER A 467 28.66 23.98 9.87
N THR A 468 27.81 23.35 10.68
CA THR A 468 27.98 21.96 11.15
C THR A 468 26.94 20.99 10.58
N LEU A 469 25.96 21.50 9.83
CA LEU A 469 25.00 20.69 9.08
C LEU A 469 25.63 19.54 8.27
N PRO A 470 26.78 19.72 7.56
CA PRO A 470 27.39 18.63 6.79
C PRO A 470 27.81 17.40 7.62
N LEU A 471 28.04 17.59 8.93
CA LEU A 471 28.37 16.49 9.84
C LEU A 471 27.13 15.73 10.32
N ALA A 472 25.95 16.33 10.23
CA ALA A 472 24.69 15.75 10.68
C ALA A 472 23.96 15.01 9.55
N THR A 473 24.19 15.42 8.30
CA THR A 473 23.62 14.78 7.10
C THR A 473 24.12 13.34 6.86
N THR A 474 25.10 12.85 7.62
CA THR A 474 25.54 11.45 7.56
C THR A 474 24.41 10.48 7.94
N VAL A 475 23.46 10.90 8.78
CA VAL A 475 22.26 10.11 9.12
C VAL A 475 21.51 9.70 7.86
N ILE A 476 21.42 10.59 6.86
CA ILE A 476 20.70 10.34 5.61
C ILE A 476 21.35 9.16 4.88
N MET A 477 22.68 9.16 4.78
CA MET A 477 23.43 8.08 4.13
C MET A 477 23.19 6.72 4.76
N ASP A 478 23.14 6.65 6.09
CA ASP A 478 22.95 5.41 6.85
C ASP A 478 21.52 4.84 6.72
N THR A 479 20.53 5.72 6.50
CA THR A 479 19.10 5.37 6.44
C THR A 479 18.57 5.09 5.02
N VAL A 480 19.24 5.57 3.97
CA VAL A 480 18.82 5.30 2.58
C VAL A 480 19.30 3.89 2.20
N SER A 481 18.52 2.88 2.60
CA SER A 481 18.76 1.47 2.29
C SER A 481 17.45 0.69 2.19
N SER A 482 17.42 -0.29 1.29
CA SER A 482 16.31 -1.25 1.11
C SER A 482 16.19 -2.27 2.24
N SER A 483 17.24 -2.42 3.06
CA SER A 483 17.35 -3.40 4.15
C SER A 483 17.37 -2.76 5.53
N LEU A 484 17.01 -1.46 5.63
CA LEU A 484 17.01 -0.74 6.91
C LEU A 484 16.02 -1.36 7.89
N VAL A 485 16.51 -1.76 9.06
CA VAL A 485 15.70 -2.28 10.18
C VAL A 485 15.91 -1.46 11.45
N ASN A 486 14.88 -1.44 12.30
CA ASN A 486 14.93 -0.80 13.61
C ASN A 486 15.06 -1.86 14.71
N LEU A 487 16.12 -1.76 15.50
CA LEU A 487 16.46 -2.74 16.53
C LEU A 487 15.96 -2.32 17.91
N PHE A 488 16.01 -1.00 18.18
CA PHE A 488 15.64 -0.42 19.46
C PHE A 488 15.36 1.08 19.34
N GLN A 489 14.32 1.56 20.01
CA GLN A 489 14.05 2.98 20.14
C GLN A 489 13.49 3.35 21.51
N VAL A 490 13.90 4.49 22.06
CA VAL A 490 13.32 5.00 23.31
C VAL A 490 13.38 6.52 23.40
N SER A 491 12.36 7.10 24.01
CA SER A 491 12.34 8.50 24.44
C SER A 491 12.24 8.58 25.95
N VAL A 492 13.11 9.36 26.58
CA VAL A 492 13.14 9.55 28.03
C VAL A 492 12.86 11.00 28.36
N ASP A 493 11.70 11.25 28.97
CA ASP A 493 11.24 12.57 29.40
C ASP A 493 10.41 12.42 30.70
N PRO A 494 10.81 13.05 31.83
CA PRO A 494 12.01 13.88 32.01
C PRO A 494 13.31 13.07 31.93
N GLY A 495 14.41 13.75 31.62
CA GLY A 495 15.74 13.16 31.52
C GLY A 495 16.20 12.51 32.82
N ARG A 496 16.76 11.30 32.71
CA ARG A 496 17.34 10.55 33.83
C ARG A 496 18.38 9.55 33.34
N ASP A 497 19.31 9.21 34.24
CA ASP A 497 20.29 8.17 33.99
C ASP A 497 19.59 6.81 33.82
N LYS A 498 19.89 6.13 32.72
CA LYS A 498 19.27 4.83 32.42
C LYS A 498 20.18 4.00 31.51
N THR A 499 20.14 2.69 31.73
CA THR A 499 20.82 1.72 30.87
C THR A 499 19.77 0.97 30.06
N PHE A 500 20.07 0.78 28.78
CA PHE A 500 19.25 0.05 27.82
C PHE A 500 20.06 -1.07 27.19
N SER A 501 19.36 -2.10 26.73
CA SER A 501 19.96 -3.21 25.99
C SER A 501 19.21 -3.46 24.69
N PHE A 502 19.93 -3.89 23.66
CA PHE A 502 19.39 -4.27 22.37
C PHE A 502 20.20 -5.45 21.81
N LEU A 503 19.53 -6.28 20.99
CA LEU A 503 20.12 -7.49 20.41
C LEU A 503 20.53 -7.22 18.97
N VAL A 504 21.77 -7.56 18.62
CA VAL A 504 22.27 -7.62 17.24
C VAL A 504 22.40 -9.10 16.88
N ASP A 505 21.51 -9.61 16.04
CA ASP A 505 21.54 -11.00 15.58
C ASP A 505 22.43 -11.17 14.32
N PRO A 506 22.75 -12.40 13.89
CA PRO A 506 23.66 -12.64 12.77
C PRO A 506 23.22 -12.05 11.42
N SER A 507 21.93 -11.80 11.21
CA SER A 507 21.42 -11.20 9.96
C SER A 507 21.62 -9.68 9.90
N VAL A 508 22.01 -9.05 11.00
CA VAL A 508 22.12 -7.60 11.12
C VAL A 508 23.55 -7.14 10.87
N HIS A 509 23.71 -6.17 9.96
CA HIS A 509 24.96 -5.52 9.64
C HIS A 509 24.86 -3.99 9.80
N ASN A 510 25.98 -3.28 9.72
CA ASN A 510 26.04 -1.80 9.69
C ASN A 510 25.21 -1.13 10.80
N VAL A 511 25.48 -1.50 12.06
CA VAL A 511 24.70 -0.99 13.21
C VAL A 511 25.09 0.45 13.54
N SER A 512 24.10 1.34 13.56
CA SER A 512 24.23 2.74 13.93
C SER A 512 23.34 3.08 15.12
N ILE A 513 23.89 3.84 16.08
CA ILE A 513 23.13 4.41 17.20
C ILE A 513 23.06 5.93 17.02
N TYR A 514 21.85 6.47 17.03
CA TYR A 514 21.58 7.91 17.10
C TYR A 514 21.06 8.29 18.47
N ILE A 515 21.64 9.33 19.05
CA ILE A 515 21.22 9.87 20.35
C ILE A 515 20.97 11.36 20.17
N ILE A 516 19.74 11.79 20.41
CA ILE A 516 19.34 13.20 20.38
C ILE A 516 19.23 13.71 21.82
N GLY A 517 20.06 14.68 22.20
CA GLY A 517 20.04 15.37 23.49
C GLY A 517 21.27 16.25 23.75
N PHE A 518 21.05 17.52 24.15
CA PHE A 518 22.10 18.54 24.33
C PHE A 518 23.12 18.29 25.47
N SER A 519 22.91 17.29 26.33
CA SER A 519 23.78 17.03 27.49
C SER A 519 23.89 15.54 27.82
N ALA A 520 23.74 14.68 26.80
CA ALA A 520 23.86 13.25 26.97
C ALA A 520 25.33 12.84 26.91
N SER A 521 25.81 12.16 27.96
CA SER A 521 27.03 11.33 27.88
C SER A 521 26.63 9.87 27.95
N PHE A 522 27.40 8.99 27.31
CA PHE A 522 27.04 7.57 27.29
C PHE A 522 28.26 6.66 27.33
N THR A 523 28.02 5.43 27.78
CA THR A 523 28.99 4.33 27.73
C THR A 523 28.35 3.18 26.97
N LEU A 524 29.02 2.72 25.91
CA LEU A 524 28.67 1.51 25.18
C LEU A 524 29.38 0.32 25.81
N LYS A 525 28.70 -0.82 25.86
CA LYS A 525 29.27 -2.10 26.27
C LYS A 525 28.89 -3.18 25.27
N SER A 526 29.89 -3.89 24.76
CA SER A 526 29.72 -4.98 23.80
C SER A 526 29.19 -6.25 24.45
N PRO A 527 28.73 -7.23 23.65
CA PRO A 527 28.37 -8.57 24.13
C PRO A 527 29.52 -9.29 24.83
N THR A 528 30.77 -8.98 24.48
CA THR A 528 31.99 -9.53 25.09
C THR A 528 32.44 -8.80 26.36
N GLY A 529 31.73 -7.73 26.75
CA GLY A 529 31.99 -6.97 27.98
C GLY A 529 33.00 -5.83 27.84
N VAL A 530 33.50 -5.55 26.63
CA VAL A 530 34.34 -4.38 26.34
C VAL A 530 33.50 -3.11 26.42
N SER A 531 34.04 -2.03 26.96
CA SER A 531 33.33 -0.74 27.11
C SER A 531 34.03 0.40 26.37
N GLN A 532 33.25 1.33 25.81
CA GLN A 532 33.74 2.56 25.18
C GLN A 532 32.87 3.75 25.61
N GLU A 533 33.51 4.79 26.13
CA GLU A 533 32.82 6.03 26.50
C GLU A 533 32.64 6.96 25.30
N SER A 534 31.60 7.80 25.35
CA SER A 534 31.22 8.74 24.27
C SER A 534 32.31 9.75 23.88
N ARG A 535 33.29 9.99 24.77
CA ARG A 535 34.46 10.85 24.49
C ARG A 535 35.52 10.20 23.59
N VAL A 536 35.51 8.87 23.47
CA VAL A 536 36.46 8.10 22.65
C VAL A 536 35.93 8.03 21.22
N LYS A 537 36.37 8.96 20.37
CA LYS A 537 35.89 9.11 18.98
C LYS A 537 36.14 7.89 18.10
N SER A 538 37.22 7.16 18.33
CA SER A 538 37.52 5.91 17.64
C SER A 538 38.10 4.95 18.65
N GLY A 539 37.47 3.78 18.80
CA GLY A 539 37.84 2.79 19.79
C GLY A 539 37.42 1.38 19.39
N PRO A 540 37.56 0.39 20.29
CA PRO A 540 37.34 -1.02 19.97
C PRO A 540 35.88 -1.36 19.64
N LEU A 541 34.91 -0.50 20.00
CA LEU A 541 33.49 -0.72 19.76
C LEU A 541 32.94 0.06 18.56
N GLY A 542 33.76 0.92 17.94
CA GLY A 542 33.36 1.70 16.77
C GLY A 542 33.80 3.15 16.78
N LYS A 543 33.21 3.92 15.86
CA LYS A 543 33.44 5.36 15.68
C LYS A 543 32.28 6.15 16.29
N ILE A 544 32.61 7.20 17.03
CA ILE A 544 31.65 8.07 17.70
C ILE A 544 31.88 9.52 17.23
N SER A 545 30.82 10.17 16.76
CA SER A 545 30.80 11.60 16.43
C SER A 545 29.69 12.31 17.21
N ALA A 546 29.84 13.63 17.36
CA ALA A 546 28.85 14.48 18.00
C ALA A 546 28.77 15.82 17.25
N VAL A 547 27.55 16.29 17.01
CA VAL A 547 27.25 17.56 16.33
C VAL A 547 25.94 18.14 16.85
N GLY A 548 25.96 19.38 17.35
CA GLY A 548 24.76 20.01 17.93
C GLY A 548 24.16 19.17 19.06
N ASN A 549 22.90 18.76 18.91
CA ASN A 549 22.22 17.84 19.83
C ASN A 549 22.34 16.35 19.45
N LEU A 550 23.04 16.00 18.38
CA LEU A 550 23.15 14.64 17.84
C LEU A 550 24.48 13.98 18.22
N HIS A 551 24.41 12.76 18.74
CA HIS A 551 25.54 11.82 18.75
C HIS A 551 25.26 10.65 17.82
N ILE A 552 26.30 10.23 17.09
CA ILE A 552 26.26 9.08 16.19
C ILE A 552 27.33 8.10 16.65
N ALA A 553 26.97 6.82 16.80
CA ALA A 553 27.93 5.74 17.01
C ALA A 553 27.75 4.66 15.93
N HIS A 554 28.76 4.52 15.07
CA HIS A 554 28.87 3.42 14.09
C HIS A 554 29.60 2.26 14.75
N LEU A 555 28.90 1.16 15.03
CA LEU A 555 29.45 0.06 15.80
C LEU A 555 30.31 -0.88 14.95
N THR A 556 31.31 -1.49 15.58
CA THR A 556 31.98 -2.66 14.99
C THR A 556 31.03 -3.86 14.98
N GLN A 557 31.05 -4.64 13.90
CA GLN A 557 30.21 -5.83 13.75
C GLN A 557 30.49 -6.85 14.86
N GLN A 558 29.56 -7.02 15.79
CA GLN A 558 29.55 -8.10 16.79
C GLN A 558 28.11 -8.49 17.11
N THR A 559 27.83 -9.80 17.06
CA THR A 559 26.52 -10.37 17.41
C THR A 559 26.37 -10.53 18.92
N GLY A 560 25.14 -10.42 19.40
CA GLY A 560 24.77 -10.55 20.80
C GLY A 560 24.13 -9.29 21.40
N THR A 561 23.99 -9.29 22.72
CA THR A 561 23.32 -8.20 23.45
C THR A 561 24.30 -7.07 23.75
N TRP A 562 24.03 -5.91 23.17
CA TRP A 562 24.73 -4.67 23.45
C TRP A 562 24.03 -3.90 24.57
N GLN A 563 24.79 -3.07 25.28
CA GLN A 563 24.24 -2.17 26.29
C GLN A 563 24.71 -0.73 26.04
N ILE A 564 23.81 0.22 26.28
CA ILE A 564 24.10 1.65 26.31
C ILE A 564 23.62 2.25 27.62
N SER A 565 24.54 2.82 28.39
CA SER A 565 24.26 3.56 29.62
C SER A 565 24.32 5.04 29.33
N ILE A 566 23.19 5.75 29.40
CA ILE A 566 23.11 7.20 29.21
C ILE A 566 23.06 7.89 30.56
N ARG A 567 23.83 8.98 30.68
CA ARG A 567 23.77 9.94 31.78
C ARG A 567 23.33 11.29 31.24
N SER A 568 22.15 11.75 31.67
CA SER A 568 21.55 13.01 31.23
C SER A 568 20.46 13.45 32.20
N THR A 569 20.48 14.74 32.57
CA THR A 569 19.40 15.41 33.32
C THR A 569 18.36 16.05 32.41
N ARG A 570 18.60 16.06 31.09
CA ARG A 570 17.67 16.59 30.07
C ARG A 570 17.04 15.45 29.27
N PRO A 571 15.85 15.65 28.67
CA PRO A 571 15.25 14.66 27.81
C PRO A 571 16.19 14.21 26.70
N TYR A 572 16.10 12.94 26.33
CA TYR A 572 16.89 12.37 25.23
C TYR A 572 16.11 11.28 24.50
N ASN A 573 16.47 11.08 23.24
CA ASN A 573 15.96 10.00 22.41
C ASN A 573 17.12 9.13 21.93
N ILE A 574 16.92 7.82 21.89
CA ILE A 574 17.86 6.84 21.31
C ILE A 574 17.14 6.12 20.19
N ARG A 575 17.80 5.98 19.03
CA ARG A 575 17.37 5.10 17.94
C ARG A 575 18.55 4.24 17.51
N VAL A 576 18.34 2.94 17.45
CA VAL A 576 19.33 1.95 17.00
C VAL A 576 18.81 1.29 15.73
N ILE A 577 19.56 1.44 14.66
CA ILE A 577 19.25 0.87 13.35
C ILE A 577 20.34 -0.11 12.90
N GLY A 578 20.01 -0.95 11.93
CA GLY A 578 20.96 -1.78 11.20
C GLY A 578 20.40 -2.16 9.83
N HIS A 579 21.14 -2.98 9.09
CA HIS A 579 20.77 -3.51 7.78
C HIS A 579 20.51 -5.01 7.88
N SER A 580 19.35 -5.49 7.44
CA SER A 580 18.91 -6.89 7.52
C SER A 580 17.77 -7.18 6.55
N VAL A 581 17.77 -8.38 5.97
CA VAL A 581 16.64 -8.89 5.16
C VAL A 581 15.47 -9.38 6.02
N LEU A 582 15.71 -9.65 7.30
CA LEU A 582 14.71 -10.03 8.29
C LEU A 582 14.12 -8.79 8.97
N ASP A 583 12.84 -8.52 8.76
CA ASP A 583 12.08 -7.46 9.43
C ASP A 583 10.59 -7.84 9.51
N PHE A 584 9.73 -6.99 10.07
CA PHE A 584 8.30 -7.29 10.21
C PHE A 584 7.39 -6.10 9.88
N LEU A 585 6.18 -6.42 9.42
CA LEU A 585 5.08 -5.49 9.27
C LEU A 585 4.02 -5.77 10.33
N TYR A 586 3.20 -4.76 10.61
CA TYR A 586 2.03 -4.91 11.46
C TYR A 586 0.88 -4.05 10.96
N LYS A 587 -0.34 -4.51 11.22
CA LYS A 587 -1.59 -3.78 10.98
C LYS A 587 -2.48 -4.00 12.20
N PHE A 588 -3.25 -2.98 12.57
CA PHE A 588 -4.35 -3.17 13.51
C PHE A 588 -5.58 -3.55 12.71
N ILE A 589 -6.35 -4.50 13.20
CA ILE A 589 -7.53 -5.01 12.51
C ILE A 589 -8.72 -5.02 13.47
N ARG A 590 -9.92 -4.82 12.91
CA ARG A 590 -11.19 -5.04 13.61
C ARG A 590 -11.91 -6.20 12.97
N TYR A 591 -12.62 -6.97 13.79
CA TYR A 591 -13.61 -7.92 13.29
C TYR A 591 -14.86 -7.15 12.83
N PHE A 592 -15.44 -7.54 11.70
CA PHE A 592 -16.74 -7.05 11.26
C PHE A 592 -17.70 -8.22 11.11
N LYS A 593 -18.98 -7.94 11.40
CA LYS A 593 -20.08 -8.88 11.27
C LYS A 593 -20.80 -8.59 9.96
N GLY A 594 -21.18 -9.63 9.25
CA GLY A 594 -21.91 -9.54 7.98
C GLY A 594 -22.04 -10.92 7.36
N LEU A 595 -22.56 -10.94 6.14
CA LEU A 595 -22.64 -12.07 5.21
C LEU A 595 -21.28 -12.75 5.01
N HIS A 596 -20.23 -11.95 4.80
CA HIS A 596 -18.83 -12.40 4.78
C HIS A 596 -18.11 -11.82 6.00
N PRO A 597 -18.24 -12.42 7.21
CA PRO A 597 -17.60 -11.90 8.39
C PRO A 597 -16.08 -12.03 8.28
N GLY A 598 -15.36 -10.99 8.65
CA GLY A 598 -13.92 -10.96 8.44
C GLY A 598 -13.19 -9.94 9.31
N PHE A 599 -11.93 -9.72 8.97
CA PHE A 599 -11.11 -8.69 9.58
C PHE A 599 -10.79 -7.61 8.54
N VAL A 600 -10.93 -6.35 8.96
CA VAL A 600 -10.57 -5.19 8.15
C VAL A 600 -9.58 -4.33 8.90
N GLU A 601 -8.65 -3.72 8.16
CA GLU A 601 -7.62 -2.84 8.72
C GLU A 601 -8.25 -1.61 9.41
N ILE A 602 -7.74 -1.30 10.60
CA ILE A 602 -7.96 -0.03 11.27
C ILE A 602 -6.86 0.92 10.78
N GLU A 603 -7.13 1.69 9.73
CA GLU A 603 -6.17 2.68 9.21
C GLU A 603 -5.92 3.86 10.17
N GLY A 604 -6.88 4.11 11.07
CA GLY A 604 -6.77 5.09 12.15
C GLY A 604 -6.02 4.53 13.36
N ARG A 605 -6.13 5.22 14.49
CA ARG A 605 -5.67 4.71 15.78
C ARG A 605 -6.55 3.54 16.24
N PRO A 606 -5.97 2.46 16.80
CA PRO A 606 -6.73 1.33 17.32
C PRO A 606 -7.59 1.74 18.52
N SER A 607 -8.70 1.03 18.74
CA SER A 607 -9.61 1.30 19.87
C SER A 607 -8.98 0.94 21.21
N ALA A 608 -9.23 1.74 22.24
CA ALA A 608 -8.85 1.46 23.63
C ALA A 608 -9.83 0.51 24.36
N GLU A 609 -10.86 -0.02 23.69
CA GLU A 609 -11.88 -0.89 24.30
C GLU A 609 -11.37 -2.30 24.59
N LEU A 610 -10.61 -2.38 25.66
CA LEU A 610 -10.78 -3.32 26.74
C LEU A 610 -9.95 -2.71 27.86
N SER A 611 -10.61 -2.16 28.87
CA SER A 611 -9.93 -1.65 30.06
C SER A 611 -10.09 -2.65 31.18
N VAL A 612 -8.97 -3.17 31.69
CA VAL A 612 -8.84 -3.49 33.11
C VAL A 612 -7.60 -2.77 33.61
N VAL A 613 -7.81 -2.00 34.67
CA VAL A 613 -6.88 -1.08 35.33
C VAL A 613 -5.71 -1.86 35.95
N ASP A 614 -4.49 -1.41 35.64
CA ASP A 614 -3.41 -1.02 36.57
C ASP A 614 -2.05 -1.41 35.99
N ALA A 615 -1.23 -0.41 35.65
CA ALA A 615 0.22 -0.45 35.74
C ALA A 615 0.81 0.89 35.28
N THR A 616 1.13 1.70 36.27
CA THR A 616 2.12 2.77 36.15
C THR A 616 3.42 2.21 35.56
N GLY A 617 3.78 2.67 34.35
CA GLY A 617 5.14 2.64 33.81
C GLY A 617 5.78 1.27 33.54
N SER A 618 6.09 1.00 32.26
CA SER A 618 7.08 0.01 31.83
C SER A 618 6.71 -1.48 32.01
N SER A 619 5.44 -1.88 31.87
CA SER A 619 5.08 -3.29 31.73
C SER A 619 5.13 -3.71 30.25
N THR A 620 5.86 -4.79 29.95
CA THR A 620 5.82 -5.44 28.63
C THR A 620 4.58 -6.32 28.56
N LEU A 621 3.60 -5.96 27.73
CA LEU A 621 2.43 -6.80 27.47
C LEU A 621 2.80 -7.89 26.44
N ARG A 622 2.47 -9.14 26.74
CA ARG A 622 2.65 -10.27 25.82
C ARG A 622 1.29 -10.68 25.26
N PRO A 623 1.07 -10.63 23.94
CA PRO A 623 -0.19 -11.06 23.34
C PRO A 623 -0.28 -12.60 23.33
N SER A 624 -1.50 -13.11 23.19
CA SER A 624 -1.68 -14.45 22.63
C SER A 624 -1.45 -14.36 21.13
N MET A 625 -0.61 -15.25 20.60
CA MET A 625 -0.30 -15.31 19.18
C MET A 625 -0.76 -16.61 18.58
N ARG A 626 -1.30 -16.53 17.37
CA ARG A 626 -1.62 -17.69 16.54
C ARG A 626 -1.02 -17.47 15.17
N GLU A 627 -0.27 -18.45 14.70
CA GLU A 627 0.16 -18.50 13.30
C GLU A 627 -1.05 -18.75 12.41
N LEU A 628 -1.17 -17.94 11.37
CA LEU A 628 -2.25 -18.04 10.40
C LEU A 628 -1.76 -18.86 9.20
N ASP A 629 -0.89 -18.26 8.36
CA ASP A 629 -0.21 -18.91 7.25
C ASP A 629 0.99 -18.07 6.78
N ARG A 630 1.97 -18.71 6.11
CA ARG A 630 3.09 -18.06 5.38
C ARG A 630 3.82 -16.94 6.15
N GLY A 631 4.06 -17.13 7.44
CA GLY A 631 4.75 -16.14 8.28
C GLY A 631 3.87 -14.98 8.76
N THR A 632 2.55 -15.08 8.60
CA THR A 632 1.57 -14.14 9.16
C THR A 632 1.07 -14.63 10.51
N PHE A 633 1.02 -13.72 11.49
CA PHE A 633 0.60 -14.03 12.85
C PHE A 633 -0.55 -13.12 13.28
N PHE A 634 -1.56 -13.71 13.89
CA PHE A 634 -2.59 -12.97 14.62
C PHE A 634 -2.13 -12.78 16.07
N ALA A 635 -2.06 -11.53 16.53
CA ALA A 635 -1.72 -11.20 17.91
C ALA A 635 -2.91 -10.51 18.58
N PHE A 636 -3.46 -11.15 19.62
CA PHE A 636 -4.55 -10.57 20.41
C PHE A 636 -4.00 -9.93 21.68
N PHE A 637 -4.31 -8.64 21.82
CA PHE A 637 -4.05 -7.88 23.03
C PHE A 637 -5.37 -7.69 23.78
N PRO A 638 -5.51 -8.27 24.99
CA PRO A 638 -6.70 -8.06 25.78
C PRO A 638 -6.92 -6.60 26.11
N THR A 639 -5.89 -5.78 26.26
CA THR A 639 -5.98 -4.33 26.50
C THR A 639 -4.80 -3.63 25.80
N LEU A 640 -4.98 -2.40 25.33
CA LEU A 640 -3.89 -1.57 24.82
C LEU A 640 -3.47 -0.52 25.86
N PRO A 641 -2.19 -0.11 25.90
CA PRO A 641 -1.75 0.97 26.79
C PRO A 641 -2.46 2.30 26.49
N ASP A 642 -2.82 3.04 27.54
CA ASP A 642 -3.41 4.39 27.42
C ASP A 642 -2.42 5.42 26.85
N GLY A 643 -1.12 5.20 27.08
CA GLY A 643 -0.02 6.04 26.60
C GLY A 643 0.59 5.54 25.29
N PRO A 644 1.47 6.34 24.65
CA PRO A 644 2.21 5.89 23.47
C PRO A 644 3.05 4.64 23.72
N PHE A 645 3.06 3.70 22.77
CA PHE A 645 3.79 2.43 22.85
C PHE A 645 4.42 2.05 21.50
N THR A 646 5.34 1.09 21.51
CA THR A 646 5.93 0.46 20.33
C THR A 646 5.67 -1.05 20.37
N LEU A 647 5.74 -1.71 19.21
CA LEU A 647 5.67 -3.16 19.10
C LEU A 647 7.07 -3.72 18.98
N GLN A 648 7.38 -4.75 19.75
CA GLN A 648 8.66 -5.44 19.70
C GLN A 648 8.44 -6.91 19.36
N LEU A 649 8.98 -7.34 18.22
CA LEU A 649 8.98 -8.74 17.80
C LEU A 649 10.26 -9.41 18.28
N ARG A 650 10.13 -10.56 18.94
CA ARG A 650 11.24 -11.43 19.35
C ARG A 650 10.93 -12.85 18.91
N GLY A 651 11.92 -13.51 18.32
CA GLY A 651 11.75 -14.87 17.82
C GLY A 651 13.09 -15.56 17.60
N LYS A 652 13.05 -16.68 16.88
CA LYS A 652 14.23 -17.37 16.38
C LYS A 652 14.16 -17.46 14.85
N SER A 653 15.28 -17.20 14.20
CA SER A 653 15.50 -17.40 12.76
C SER A 653 16.78 -18.21 12.61
N ASP A 654 16.73 -19.33 11.88
CA ASP A 654 17.85 -20.27 11.73
C ASP A 654 18.53 -20.66 13.05
N GLY A 655 17.72 -20.90 14.08
CA GLY A 655 18.18 -21.26 15.44
C GLY A 655 18.71 -20.08 16.28
N HIS A 656 18.90 -18.90 15.71
CA HIS A 656 19.40 -17.71 16.39
C HIS A 656 18.26 -16.80 16.86
N SER A 657 18.37 -16.27 18.08
CA SER A 657 17.40 -15.28 18.57
C SER A 657 17.55 -13.97 17.79
N PHE A 658 16.43 -13.35 17.44
CA PHE A 658 16.40 -12.01 16.84
C PHE A 658 15.39 -11.10 17.54
N GLN A 659 15.56 -9.78 17.35
CA GLN A 659 14.65 -8.75 17.85
C GLN A 659 14.47 -7.66 16.80
N ARG A 660 13.23 -7.22 16.57
CA ARG A 660 12.89 -6.04 15.77
C ARG A 660 11.89 -5.18 16.53
N GLU A 661 11.88 -3.88 16.29
CA GLU A 661 10.96 -2.94 16.93
C GLU A 661 10.29 -2.03 15.89
N SER A 662 8.99 -1.81 16.03
CA SER A 662 8.24 -0.88 15.19
C SER A 662 8.83 0.52 15.30
N THR A 663 8.84 1.28 14.21
CA THR A 663 9.50 2.59 14.21
C THR A 663 8.68 3.72 14.78
N ASN A 664 7.35 3.65 14.65
CA ASN A 664 6.48 4.76 15.02
C ASN A 664 5.89 4.53 16.40
N GLN A 665 5.64 5.61 17.13
CA GLN A 665 4.88 5.52 18.38
C GLN A 665 3.40 5.35 18.06
N ILE A 666 2.82 4.27 18.57
CA ILE A 666 1.42 3.93 18.42
C ILE A 666 0.68 4.45 19.65
N GLN A 667 -0.54 4.96 19.45
CA GLN A 667 -1.40 5.38 20.54
C GLN A 667 -2.83 4.91 20.26
N ALA A 668 -3.46 4.26 21.24
CA ALA A 668 -4.86 3.89 21.16
C ALA A 668 -5.76 5.15 21.25
N SER A 669 -7.00 5.03 20.76
CA SER A 669 -7.99 6.11 20.81
C SER A 669 -9.35 5.60 21.25
N GLN A 670 -10.09 6.45 21.95
CA GLN A 670 -11.49 6.22 22.28
C GLN A 670 -12.46 6.74 21.21
N ILE A 671 -11.93 7.40 20.16
CA ILE A 671 -12.72 7.90 19.03
C ILE A 671 -12.45 6.98 17.84
N SER A 672 -13.48 6.66 17.06
CA SER A 672 -13.33 5.99 15.76
C SER A 672 -14.08 6.75 14.66
N ILE A 673 -13.56 6.70 13.44
CA ILE A 673 -14.15 7.34 12.26
C ILE A 673 -14.35 6.28 11.18
N GLN A 674 -15.59 6.12 10.72
CA GLN A 674 -15.97 5.24 9.62
C GLN A 674 -16.39 6.09 8.42
N VAL A 675 -15.77 5.89 7.27
CA VAL A 675 -16.01 6.63 6.02
C VAL A 675 -15.60 5.76 4.83
N GLN A 676 -16.27 5.93 3.69
CA GLN A 676 -15.79 5.35 2.43
C GLN A 676 -14.45 5.99 2.04
N ARG A 677 -13.42 5.17 1.90
CA ARG A 677 -12.03 5.63 1.79
C ARG A 677 -11.56 5.89 0.37
N ILE A 678 -12.26 5.35 -0.64
CA ILE A 678 -11.90 5.47 -2.04
C ILE A 678 -13.09 6.02 -2.78
N LEU A 679 -12.88 7.13 -3.50
CA LEU A 679 -13.95 7.82 -4.20
C LEU A 679 -13.53 8.19 -5.62
N ILE A 680 -14.44 8.00 -6.58
CA ILE A 680 -14.28 8.51 -7.93
C ILE A 680 -15.08 9.80 -8.03
N LEU A 681 -14.41 10.89 -8.39
CA LEU A 681 -15.04 12.18 -8.66
C LEU A 681 -15.20 12.37 -10.17
N HIS A 682 -16.30 12.96 -10.58
CA HIS A 682 -16.50 13.40 -11.96
C HIS A 682 -16.33 14.93 -12.04
N PRO A 683 -15.59 15.47 -13.03
CA PRO A 683 -15.39 16.91 -13.16
C PRO A 683 -16.73 17.68 -13.17
N GLY A 684 -16.87 18.66 -12.29
CA GLY A 684 -18.06 19.49 -12.17
C GLY A 684 -19.27 18.85 -11.48
N VAL A 685 -19.20 17.57 -11.09
CA VAL A 685 -20.31 16.86 -10.43
C VAL A 685 -20.07 16.81 -8.92
N PRO A 686 -20.97 17.34 -8.08
CA PRO A 686 -20.83 17.25 -6.63
C PRO A 686 -21.07 15.81 -6.13
N LEU A 687 -20.29 15.39 -5.13
CA LEU A 687 -20.42 14.10 -4.45
C LEU A 687 -20.54 14.32 -2.93
N SER A 688 -21.59 13.77 -2.31
CA SER A 688 -21.80 13.81 -0.85
C SER A 688 -21.49 12.45 -0.24
N VAL A 689 -20.60 12.42 0.74
CA VAL A 689 -20.09 11.21 1.39
C VAL A 689 -20.37 11.27 2.89
N PRO A 690 -21.22 10.40 3.44
CA PRO A 690 -21.43 10.34 4.88
C PRO A 690 -20.22 9.71 5.58
N PHE A 691 -19.91 10.19 6.77
CA PHE A 691 -18.97 9.55 7.69
C PHE A 691 -19.50 9.55 9.12
N LYS A 692 -19.20 8.49 9.87
CA LYS A 692 -19.69 8.28 11.23
C LYS A 692 -18.53 8.39 12.21
N VAL A 693 -18.70 9.22 13.24
CA VAL A 693 -17.77 9.34 14.37
C VAL A 693 -18.40 8.64 15.57
N THR A 694 -17.69 7.69 16.16
CA THR A 694 -18.15 6.93 17.34
C THR A 694 -17.18 7.13 18.50
N ALA A 695 -17.70 7.17 19.72
CA ALA A 695 -16.90 7.23 20.93
C ALA A 695 -17.16 5.98 21.79
N SER A 696 -16.11 5.25 22.13
CA SER A 696 -16.20 4.14 23.08
C SER A 696 -16.32 4.62 24.52
N GLY A 697 -15.50 5.61 24.88
CA GLY A 697 -15.51 6.26 26.19
C GLY A 697 -16.23 7.61 26.18
N ASN A 698 -16.31 8.24 27.37
CA ASN A 698 -16.80 9.60 27.48
C ASN A 698 -15.72 10.58 26.98
N VAL A 699 -15.88 11.04 25.74
CA VAL A 699 -14.95 12.00 25.09
C VAL A 699 -15.52 13.41 25.04
N GLY A 700 -16.76 13.64 25.48
CA GLY A 700 -17.40 14.95 25.50
C GLY A 700 -17.57 15.57 24.11
N LYS A 701 -17.17 16.83 23.97
CA LYS A 701 -17.26 17.57 22.69
C LYS A 701 -16.08 17.22 21.79
N VAL A 702 -16.39 16.75 20.59
CA VAL A 702 -15.44 16.38 19.54
C VAL A 702 -15.49 17.42 18.42
N LYS A 703 -14.36 18.04 18.13
CA LYS A 703 -14.16 18.94 16.99
C LYS A 703 -13.75 18.12 15.77
N ILE A 704 -14.38 18.39 14.63
CA ILE A 704 -14.08 17.75 13.35
C ILE A 704 -13.32 18.75 12.48
N GLN A 705 -12.21 18.30 11.91
CA GLN A 705 -11.40 19.07 10.98
C GLN A 705 -11.19 18.26 9.71
N VAL A 706 -11.46 18.86 8.55
CA VAL A 706 -11.19 18.24 7.25
C VAL A 706 -10.12 19.06 6.53
N ARG A 707 -9.12 18.36 5.99
CA ARG A 707 -8.04 18.94 5.16
C ARG A 707 -7.87 18.10 3.91
N ALA A 708 -7.51 18.74 2.80
CA ALA A 708 -7.33 18.06 1.53
C ALA A 708 -6.11 18.62 0.80
N THR A 709 -5.41 17.76 0.05
CA THR A 709 -4.24 18.17 -0.74
C THR A 709 -4.62 18.98 -1.98
N GLN A 710 -5.85 18.82 -2.47
CA GLN A 710 -6.45 19.67 -3.48
C GLN A 710 -7.71 20.34 -2.95
N ASN A 711 -8.10 21.46 -3.55
CA ASN A 711 -9.31 22.20 -3.17
C ASN A 711 -10.60 21.53 -3.69
N PHE A 712 -10.80 20.26 -3.35
CA PHE A 712 -11.98 19.47 -3.71
C PHE A 712 -13.01 19.39 -2.60
N VAL A 713 -12.67 19.79 -1.37
CA VAL A 713 -13.61 19.81 -0.25
C VAL A 713 -14.45 21.07 -0.34
N ALA A 714 -15.72 20.93 -0.74
CA ALA A 714 -16.65 22.05 -0.87
C ALA A 714 -17.21 22.47 0.49
N SER A 715 -17.62 21.50 1.32
CA SER A 715 -18.07 21.74 2.70
C SER A 715 -18.10 20.44 3.50
N PHE A 716 -18.21 20.55 4.82
CA PHE A 716 -18.53 19.43 5.70
C PHE A 716 -19.37 19.90 6.88
N THR A 717 -20.30 19.05 7.34
CA THR A 717 -21.21 19.42 8.43
C THR A 717 -21.71 18.20 9.21
N PRO A 718 -21.85 18.27 10.55
CA PRO A 718 -21.41 19.37 11.43
C PRO A 718 -19.90 19.40 11.66
N SER A 719 -19.34 20.56 12.06
CA SER A 719 -17.91 20.70 12.40
C SER A 719 -17.58 20.35 13.86
N SER A 720 -18.59 20.05 14.67
CA SER A 720 -18.41 19.52 16.03
C SER A 720 -19.62 18.69 16.45
N VAL A 721 -19.38 17.63 17.21
CA VAL A 721 -20.40 16.73 17.74
C VAL A 721 -20.15 16.48 19.22
N THR A 722 -21.19 16.28 20.02
CA THR A 722 -21.06 15.87 21.43
C THR A 722 -21.38 14.39 21.52
N LEU A 723 -20.43 13.59 21.99
CA LEU A 723 -20.56 12.13 22.07
C LEU A 723 -20.44 11.68 23.53
N ALA A 724 -21.49 11.02 24.02
CA ALA A 724 -21.44 10.23 25.25
C ALA A 724 -20.70 8.90 25.00
N ALA A 725 -20.38 8.16 26.06
CA ALA A 725 -19.82 6.81 25.93
C ALA A 725 -20.76 5.89 25.14
N GLY A 726 -20.23 5.16 24.17
CA GLY A 726 -20.99 4.36 23.20
C GLY A 726 -21.76 5.18 22.16
N GLY A 727 -21.70 6.51 22.21
CA GLY A 727 -22.44 7.41 21.33
C GLY A 727 -21.82 7.48 19.93
N SER A 728 -22.64 7.77 18.93
CA SER A 728 -22.18 8.04 17.56
C SER A 728 -22.93 9.18 16.91
N ALA A 729 -22.27 9.87 15.98
CA ALA A 729 -22.86 10.94 15.18
C ALA A 729 -22.42 10.80 13.71
N THR A 730 -23.34 11.07 12.80
CA THR A 730 -23.07 11.08 11.36
C THR A 730 -22.84 12.51 10.89
N SER A 731 -21.81 12.71 10.08
CA SER A 731 -21.47 13.96 9.41
C SER A 731 -21.39 13.71 7.90
N THR A 732 -21.52 14.76 7.10
CA THR A 732 -21.46 14.66 5.63
C THR A 732 -20.29 15.48 5.10
N LEU A 733 -19.51 14.89 4.21
CA LEU A 733 -18.42 15.50 3.45
C LEU A 733 -18.91 15.76 2.02
N ASN A 734 -18.91 17.02 1.58
CA ASN A 734 -19.30 17.39 0.22
C ASN A 734 -18.05 17.71 -0.60
N LEU A 735 -17.91 17.03 -1.73
CA LEU A 735 -16.76 17.10 -2.63
C LEU A 735 -17.17 17.64 -4.00
N LEU A 736 -16.31 18.45 -4.61
CA LEU A 736 -16.49 18.99 -5.96
C LEU A 736 -15.12 19.17 -6.63
N ALA A 737 -14.85 18.36 -7.65
CA ALA A 737 -13.71 18.59 -8.54
C ALA A 737 -14.09 19.68 -9.58
N PRO A 738 -13.26 20.71 -9.81
CA PRO A 738 -13.52 21.71 -10.86
C PRO A 738 -13.75 21.06 -12.24
N PRO A 739 -14.61 21.62 -13.11
CA PRO A 739 -14.89 21.05 -14.45
C PRO A 739 -13.67 20.89 -15.35
N SER A 740 -12.64 21.73 -15.17
CA SER A 740 -11.38 21.67 -15.93
C SER A 740 -10.37 20.66 -15.39
N THR A 741 -10.72 19.91 -14.33
CA THR A 741 -9.79 18.98 -13.68
C THR A 741 -9.52 17.80 -14.61
N PRO A 742 -8.25 17.55 -15.00
CA PRO A 742 -7.92 16.43 -15.89
C PRO A 742 -8.22 15.08 -15.26
N SER A 743 -8.57 14.09 -16.09
CA SER A 743 -8.67 12.70 -15.68
C SER A 743 -7.35 12.18 -15.10
N GLY A 744 -7.46 11.36 -14.06
CA GLY A 744 -6.35 10.86 -13.26
C GLY A 744 -5.85 11.83 -12.17
N SER A 745 -6.43 13.03 -12.02
CA SER A 745 -6.05 13.93 -10.92
C SER A 745 -6.45 13.32 -9.57
N ALA A 746 -5.52 13.26 -8.61
CA ALA A 746 -5.77 12.65 -7.31
C ALA A 746 -5.80 13.65 -6.15
N CYS A 747 -6.61 13.37 -5.13
CA CYS A 747 -6.66 14.16 -3.89
C CYS A 747 -6.69 13.24 -2.67
N THR A 748 -5.93 13.60 -1.64
CA THR A 748 -5.97 12.93 -0.33
C THR A 748 -6.63 13.85 0.67
N ILE A 749 -7.73 13.38 1.25
CA ILE A 749 -8.54 14.08 2.24
C ILE A 749 -8.30 13.43 3.61
N THR A 750 -7.99 14.23 4.61
CA THR A 750 -7.80 13.80 6.00
C THR A 750 -8.92 14.38 6.85
N ILE A 751 -9.66 13.51 7.53
CA ILE A 751 -10.67 13.85 8.53
C ILE A 751 -10.07 13.59 9.89
N VAL A 752 -10.01 14.60 10.76
CA VAL A 752 -9.51 14.49 12.13
C VAL A 752 -10.66 14.79 13.09
N ALA A 753 -10.88 13.89 14.05
CA ALA A 753 -11.82 14.06 15.13
C ALA A 753 -11.04 14.15 16.45
N GLU A 754 -11.18 15.26 17.17
CA GLU A 754 -10.43 15.54 18.39
C GLU A 754 -11.35 16.00 19.53
N SER A 755 -11.25 15.33 20.68
CA SER A 755 -11.93 15.75 21.91
C SER A 755 -11.30 17.01 22.49
N THR A 756 -12.10 18.04 22.71
CA THR A 756 -11.64 19.26 23.38
C THR A 756 -11.46 19.10 24.89
N GLY A 757 -12.03 18.05 25.48
CA GLY A 757 -11.97 17.80 26.92
C GLY A 757 -10.83 16.87 27.33
N THR A 758 -10.63 15.78 26.57
CA THR A 758 -9.65 14.73 26.91
C THR A 758 -8.38 14.78 26.07
N GLY A 759 -8.37 15.53 24.96
CA GLY A 759 -7.27 15.53 23.98
C GLY A 759 -7.16 14.23 23.17
N GLN A 760 -8.08 13.27 23.37
CA GLN A 760 -8.17 12.06 22.55
C GLN A 760 -8.51 12.45 21.11
N SER A 761 -7.86 11.81 20.15
CA SER A 761 -8.09 12.07 18.73
C SER A 761 -8.00 10.80 17.91
N ASN A 762 -8.71 10.78 16.78
CA ASN A 762 -8.53 9.79 15.73
C ASN A 762 -8.70 10.46 14.35
N TYR A 763 -8.38 9.72 13.29
CA TYR A 763 -8.42 10.21 11.93
C TYR A 763 -8.92 9.15 10.95
N ALA A 764 -9.35 9.63 9.78
CA ALA A 764 -9.57 8.81 8.59
C ALA A 764 -8.95 9.51 7.38
N ILE A 765 -8.39 8.71 6.47
CA ILE A 765 -7.84 9.18 5.20
C ILE A 765 -8.74 8.65 4.08
N VAL A 766 -9.09 9.54 3.16
CA VAL A 766 -9.91 9.28 1.98
C VAL A 766 -9.11 9.68 0.75
N HIS A 767 -8.96 8.77 -0.19
CA HIS A 767 -8.30 8.99 -1.47
C HIS A 767 -9.35 9.17 -2.56
N THR A 768 -9.18 10.19 -3.41
CA THR A 768 -10.07 10.45 -4.53
C THR A 768 -9.31 10.55 -5.83
N THR A 769 -9.92 10.09 -6.93
CA THR A 769 -9.41 10.28 -8.29
C THR A 769 -10.49 10.88 -9.17
N VAL A 770 -10.11 11.85 -9.98
CA VAL A 770 -11.01 12.50 -10.94
C VAL A 770 -11.01 11.73 -12.25
N MET A 771 -12.19 11.39 -12.76
CA MET A 771 -12.34 10.69 -14.03
C MET A 771 -13.47 11.30 -14.84
N SER A 772 -13.18 11.72 -16.07
CA SER A 772 -14.20 12.08 -17.06
C SER A 772 -15.04 10.85 -17.43
N MET A 773 -16.27 11.07 -17.90
CA MET A 773 -17.04 9.97 -18.51
C MET A 773 -16.29 9.51 -19.77
N ILE A 774 -16.09 8.20 -19.88
CA ILE A 774 -15.38 7.58 -21.01
C ILE A 774 -16.43 7.16 -22.03
N THR A 775 -16.21 7.53 -23.29
CA THR A 775 -17.10 7.21 -24.41
C THR A 775 -16.60 6.04 -25.27
N ASP A 776 -15.32 5.71 -25.17
CA ASP A 776 -14.67 4.65 -25.93
C ASP A 776 -14.21 3.51 -25.01
N LEU A 777 -14.84 2.34 -25.18
CA LEU A 777 -14.61 1.13 -24.39
C LEU A 777 -14.10 -0.02 -25.26
N LYS A 778 -13.89 0.20 -26.56
CA LYS A 778 -13.53 -0.87 -27.50
C LYS A 778 -12.01 -0.93 -27.61
N PRO A 779 -11.38 -2.09 -27.43
CA PRO A 779 -9.95 -2.22 -27.68
C PRO A 779 -9.64 -2.23 -29.18
N PRO A 780 -8.41 -1.82 -29.56
CA PRO A 780 -7.93 -1.99 -30.91
C PRO A 780 -8.03 -3.44 -31.39
N THR A 781 -8.30 -3.60 -32.68
CA THR A 781 -8.36 -4.92 -33.33
C THR A 781 -7.22 -5.06 -34.33
N CYS A 782 -6.86 -6.30 -34.65
CA CYS A 782 -5.95 -6.56 -35.76
C CYS A 782 -6.55 -7.59 -36.74
N VAL A 783 -6.15 -7.46 -37.99
CA VAL A 783 -6.47 -8.38 -39.09
C VAL A 783 -5.17 -8.83 -39.74
N GLU A 784 -4.99 -10.14 -39.89
CA GLU A 784 -3.85 -10.70 -40.63
C GLU A 784 -3.99 -10.40 -42.11
N LEU A 785 -2.95 -9.76 -42.68
CA LEU A 785 -2.87 -9.47 -44.11
C LEU A 785 -2.06 -10.54 -44.84
N HIS A 786 -0.94 -10.94 -44.27
CA HIS A 786 -0.02 -11.90 -44.87
C HIS A 786 0.79 -12.63 -43.80
N ARG A 787 1.07 -13.92 -44.01
CA ARG A 787 2.00 -14.71 -43.19
C ARG A 787 2.87 -15.60 -44.07
N SER A 788 4.18 -15.54 -43.85
CA SER A 788 5.20 -16.34 -44.52
C SER A 788 5.96 -17.17 -43.47
N PRO A 789 5.57 -18.43 -43.21
CA PRO A 789 6.19 -19.29 -42.20
C PRO A 789 7.52 -19.93 -42.67
N LYS A 790 8.24 -19.28 -43.59
CA LYS A 790 9.47 -19.83 -44.16
C LYS A 790 10.61 -19.71 -43.15
N CYS A 791 11.49 -20.70 -43.06
CA CYS A 791 12.71 -20.62 -42.26
C CYS A 791 13.91 -20.28 -43.16
N PRO A 792 14.93 -19.56 -42.65
CA PRO A 792 15.25 -19.32 -41.24
C PRO A 792 14.50 -18.15 -40.56
N ILE A 793 13.85 -17.27 -41.33
CA ILE A 793 13.12 -16.09 -40.83
C ILE A 793 11.70 -16.12 -41.35
N TRP A 794 10.73 -16.15 -40.43
CA TRP A 794 9.32 -16.05 -40.75
C TRP A 794 8.83 -14.61 -40.63
N GLU A 795 7.79 -14.27 -41.39
CA GLU A 795 7.26 -12.90 -41.47
C GLU A 795 5.73 -12.90 -41.35
N ILE A 796 5.18 -11.86 -40.73
CA ILE A 796 3.74 -11.60 -40.67
C ILE A 796 3.45 -10.11 -40.86
N SER A 797 2.39 -9.80 -41.61
CA SER A 797 1.86 -8.45 -41.83
C SER A 797 0.44 -8.36 -41.31
N LEU A 798 0.14 -7.30 -40.55
CA LEU A 798 -1.13 -7.06 -39.88
C LEU A 798 -1.65 -5.66 -40.21
N ALA A 799 -2.97 -5.52 -40.30
CA ALA A 799 -3.66 -4.23 -40.22
C ALA A 799 -4.30 -4.09 -38.84
N MET A 800 -3.88 -3.07 -38.08
CA MET A 800 -4.45 -2.77 -36.77
C MET A 800 -5.36 -1.54 -36.85
N SER A 801 -6.53 -1.56 -36.23
CA SER A 801 -7.47 -0.43 -36.24
C SER A 801 -8.19 -0.30 -34.92
N ASP A 802 -8.44 0.95 -34.52
CA ASP A 802 -9.30 1.30 -33.39
C ASP A 802 -10.73 1.64 -33.83
N GLY A 803 -11.05 1.51 -35.13
CA GLY A 803 -12.37 1.77 -35.67
C GLY A 803 -12.84 3.21 -35.40
N ASP A 804 -13.97 3.34 -34.70
CA ASP A 804 -14.58 4.61 -34.26
C ASP A 804 -14.06 5.12 -32.91
N GLY A 805 -13.03 4.48 -32.36
CA GLY A 805 -12.40 4.80 -31.09
C GLY A 805 -11.46 6.02 -31.13
N THR A 806 -10.62 6.13 -30.10
CA THR A 806 -9.71 7.27 -29.90
C THR A 806 -8.41 7.22 -30.70
N GLY A 807 -8.16 6.10 -31.39
CA GLY A 807 -6.99 5.84 -32.21
C GLY A 807 -5.87 5.13 -31.44
N ILE A 808 -5.03 4.39 -32.16
CA ILE A 808 -3.90 3.63 -31.59
C ILE A 808 -2.79 4.59 -31.11
N GLU A 809 -2.41 4.48 -29.84
CA GLU A 809 -1.28 5.19 -29.23
C GLU A 809 0.02 4.39 -29.35
N LYS A 810 -0.03 3.07 -29.08
CA LYS A 810 1.16 2.23 -28.97
C LYS A 810 0.94 0.82 -29.53
N ILE A 811 1.97 0.27 -30.18
CA ILE A 811 2.03 -1.12 -30.63
C ILE A 811 3.35 -1.75 -30.16
N PHE A 812 3.30 -2.97 -29.66
CA PHE A 812 4.48 -3.77 -29.30
C PHE A 812 4.17 -5.26 -29.38
N HIS A 813 5.18 -6.12 -29.24
CA HIS A 813 5.06 -7.57 -29.30
C HIS A 813 5.72 -8.27 -28.10
N ARG A 814 5.35 -9.54 -27.89
CA ARG A 814 5.90 -10.46 -26.88
C ARG A 814 6.07 -11.85 -27.48
N GLY A 815 6.96 -12.66 -26.88
CA GLY A 815 7.35 -13.95 -27.44
C GLY A 815 8.54 -13.76 -28.36
N ALA A 816 8.40 -14.18 -29.62
CA ALA A 816 9.48 -14.15 -30.61
C ALA A 816 10.20 -12.80 -30.66
N ASP A 817 11.52 -12.82 -30.42
CA ASP A 817 12.38 -11.66 -30.65
C ASP A 817 12.56 -11.44 -32.16
N GLY A 818 12.29 -10.22 -32.60
CA GLY A 818 12.13 -9.92 -34.02
C GLY A 818 11.92 -8.44 -34.29
N ASN A 819 12.13 -8.07 -35.55
CA ASN A 819 11.99 -6.69 -35.98
C ASN A 819 10.53 -6.39 -36.33
N ILE A 820 9.99 -5.34 -35.70
CA ILE A 820 8.67 -4.77 -35.98
C ILE A 820 8.81 -3.42 -36.68
N THR A 821 8.08 -3.24 -37.78
CA THR A 821 7.93 -1.96 -38.47
C THR A 821 6.46 -1.61 -38.55
N SER A 822 6.10 -0.35 -38.30
CA SER A 822 4.72 0.11 -38.39
C SER A 822 4.60 1.35 -39.27
N THR A 823 3.51 1.45 -40.02
CA THR A 823 3.16 2.61 -40.85
C THR A 823 1.70 2.99 -40.57
N VAL A 824 1.49 4.22 -40.14
CA VAL A 824 0.15 4.75 -39.85
C VAL A 824 -0.50 5.25 -41.15
N THR A 825 -1.72 4.81 -41.40
CA THR A 825 -2.59 5.32 -42.48
C THR A 825 -3.77 6.07 -41.86
N ASP A 826 -4.65 6.67 -42.68
CA ASP A 826 -5.80 7.44 -42.20
C ASP A 826 -6.80 6.62 -41.36
N THR A 827 -6.84 5.30 -41.54
CA THR A 827 -7.84 4.41 -40.90
C THR A 827 -7.24 3.25 -40.10
N GLN A 828 -5.98 2.88 -40.38
CA GLN A 828 -5.33 1.69 -39.82
C GLN A 828 -3.82 1.89 -39.62
N THR A 829 -3.21 1.14 -38.72
CA THR A 829 -1.77 1.00 -38.61
C THR A 829 -1.34 -0.33 -39.21
N LEU A 830 -0.57 -0.28 -40.30
CA LEU A 830 0.01 -1.46 -40.94
C LEU A 830 1.26 -1.85 -40.16
N VAL A 831 1.35 -3.10 -39.75
CA VAL A 831 2.45 -3.65 -38.95
C VAL A 831 3.09 -4.81 -39.69
N THR A 832 4.40 -4.80 -39.82
CA THR A 832 5.20 -5.90 -40.38
C THR A 832 6.12 -6.40 -39.29
N PHE A 833 6.22 -7.72 -39.14
CA PHE A 833 7.05 -8.37 -38.15
C PHE A 833 7.82 -9.53 -38.76
N SER A 834 9.11 -9.65 -38.41
CA SER A 834 9.95 -10.75 -38.84
C SER A 834 10.81 -11.27 -37.69
N ALA A 835 10.86 -12.59 -37.54
CA ALA A 835 11.61 -13.26 -36.46
C ALA A 835 12.24 -14.57 -36.93
N SER A 836 13.22 -15.06 -36.18
CA SER A 836 13.82 -16.38 -36.47
C SER A 836 12.84 -17.51 -36.14
N CYS A 837 12.94 -18.63 -36.84
CA CYS A 837 12.16 -19.84 -36.53
C CYS A 837 12.54 -20.52 -35.20
N CYS A 838 13.53 -20.01 -34.44
CA CYS A 838 13.82 -20.52 -33.10
C CYS A 838 12.72 -20.16 -32.08
N GLU A 839 11.93 -19.14 -32.37
CA GLU A 839 10.76 -18.77 -31.57
C GLU A 839 9.50 -18.87 -32.43
N GLU A 840 8.60 -19.75 -32.01
CA GLU A 840 7.47 -20.19 -32.83
C GLU A 840 6.19 -19.38 -32.60
N SER A 841 6.16 -18.50 -31.60
CA SER A 841 4.96 -17.75 -31.23
C SER A 841 5.25 -16.29 -30.92
N VAL A 842 4.39 -15.41 -31.41
CA VAL A 842 4.40 -13.98 -31.10
C VAL A 842 2.99 -13.53 -30.70
N GLU A 843 2.90 -12.63 -29.72
CA GLU A 843 1.69 -11.90 -29.36
C GLU A 843 1.91 -10.42 -29.64
N PHE A 844 1.08 -9.81 -30.47
CA PHE A 844 1.05 -8.36 -30.67
C PHE A 844 0.05 -7.73 -29.73
N VAL A 845 0.40 -6.56 -29.20
CA VAL A 845 -0.43 -5.74 -28.33
C VAL A 845 -0.56 -4.34 -28.93
N ALA A 846 -1.79 -3.88 -29.13
CA ALA A 846 -2.11 -2.53 -29.57
C ALA A 846 -2.93 -1.81 -28.48
N VAL A 847 -2.52 -0.58 -28.14
CA VAL A 847 -3.14 0.22 -27.07
C VAL A 847 -3.66 1.52 -27.66
N ASP A 848 -4.90 1.88 -27.40
CA ASP A 848 -5.51 3.15 -27.81
C ASP A 848 -5.16 4.31 -26.85
N ARG A 849 -5.63 5.53 -27.15
CA ARG A 849 -5.35 6.74 -26.34
C ARG A 849 -6.09 6.80 -25.01
N VAL A 850 -7.07 5.93 -24.77
CA VAL A 850 -7.80 5.83 -23.49
C VAL A 850 -7.37 4.61 -22.67
N GLY A 851 -6.43 3.82 -23.19
CA GLY A 851 -5.80 2.68 -22.54
C GLY A 851 -6.45 1.33 -22.79
N ASN A 852 -7.41 1.19 -23.72
CA ASN A 852 -7.89 -0.13 -24.12
C ASN A 852 -6.78 -0.86 -24.87
N ALA A 853 -6.57 -2.13 -24.55
CA ALA A 853 -5.50 -2.94 -25.12
C ALA A 853 -6.08 -4.15 -25.85
N GLY A 854 -5.84 -4.23 -27.15
CA GLY A 854 -6.14 -5.38 -27.98
C GLY A 854 -4.92 -6.28 -28.14
N THR A 855 -5.14 -7.59 -28.27
CA THR A 855 -4.07 -8.56 -28.48
C THR A 855 -4.35 -9.47 -29.66
N CYS A 856 -3.29 -9.89 -30.35
CA CYS A 856 -3.35 -10.83 -31.45
C CYS A 856 -2.16 -11.78 -31.41
N SER A 857 -2.44 -13.08 -31.24
CA SER A 857 -1.41 -14.10 -31.08
C SER A 857 -1.31 -14.95 -32.34
N PHE A 858 -0.07 -15.19 -32.77
CA PHE A 858 0.24 -15.97 -33.96
C PHE A 858 1.34 -16.98 -33.64
N ALA A 859 1.23 -18.16 -34.23
CA ALA A 859 2.26 -19.18 -34.14
C ALA A 859 2.58 -19.76 -35.52
N ILE A 860 3.81 -20.22 -35.68
CA ILE A 860 4.29 -21.02 -36.80
C ILE A 860 4.63 -22.43 -36.30
N SER A 861 4.60 -23.42 -37.19
CA SER A 861 5.05 -24.77 -36.87
C SER A 861 6.32 -25.07 -37.66
N THR A 862 7.44 -25.32 -36.99
CA THR A 862 8.65 -25.77 -37.70
C THR A 862 8.57 -27.26 -38.02
N PRO A 863 9.08 -27.72 -39.18
CA PRO A 863 9.21 -29.15 -39.44
C PRO A 863 10.12 -29.79 -38.39
N PRO A 864 9.85 -31.03 -37.93
CA PRO A 864 10.71 -31.70 -36.97
C PRO A 864 12.15 -31.73 -37.50
N LYS A 865 13.11 -31.36 -36.65
CA LYS A 865 14.54 -31.45 -36.97
C LYS A 865 14.81 -32.87 -37.49
N SER A 866 15.19 -33.01 -38.76
CA SER A 866 15.72 -34.26 -39.27
C SER A 866 16.92 -34.63 -38.42
N THR A 867 16.84 -35.81 -37.79
CA THR A 867 17.81 -36.34 -36.84
C THR A 867 19.18 -36.58 -37.47
#